data_AF-A0A508A0Q9-F1
#
_entry.id   AF-A0A508A0Q9-F1
#
_cell.length_a   1.000
_cell.length_b   1.000
_cell.length_c   1.000
_cell.angle_alpha   90.00
_cell.angle_beta   90.00
_cell.angle_gamma   90.00
#
_symmetry.space_group_name_H-M   'P 1'
#
loop_
_entity.id
_entity.type
_entity.pdbx_description
1 polymer ?
#
loop_
_entity_poly.entity_id
_entity_poly.type
_entity_poly.pdbx_seq_one_letter_code
_entity_poly.pdbx_strand_id
1 'polypeptide(L)'
;MEEYEVRKRRDFGTNPYPNIVYFTPEDDFVITKTLKEIVEEDNLLVLAYNICGDHIHLLLVCELDEIPRIMQKIKAVTSKNVRIARERSTHNTREHAPLQGTYLQNAPLRPAGNTTREYDARNTREQDARNTREQDARNTREQDAHNTREHAPLRHVELRRAPLQDTNLQHAPLRKVKKKNKPLWQQKYSAPKEITSTEQLTNTLNYIKGNRSKHELEPHPKKTQELIHGMLCTYTEAFKPEYTGGFDVVIGNPPYLRKQGLVEHYPKMVEYYEQNFISATSNYDIYALFMERSYGLINQYGITSFILPHKFLIADFGLGIRKFFKEKTAVNNLVHFGSEIVFTEAATYTCIIDLTKTRKEKLRFKKLKPEQLFDPFVWESMKYEKLTTKNWDLQSEEVVEIIEKLEKQPQTIDSVFDKIFQGIATSLDAVYVFQGEEYGNFIKGYNEKYDYHFEIEKEMVKPIFGGRDIFKYDIPEISNYVIFPYILSGDESTPMDESYIKKNLPKAYAYLKHFEKEIRGRERGRMDIEEGWFLYIYPKNLPYFQNPKIMTREISLGCNMTYDENGEFYHNTKVYSFVKKDSFEVDEKYYLGILNSKVMWFFLKNTGSEYRGGYYVFKTNYLKPFPLPEISSNAQEIINLVNEILAQNKDFSSKTEKFQNYLLSQYPVEKLSKKLQNWHELDFGDFIKELNKAINKENRARRKNEQSEIPKLTKKNEFEWMELFEDNKKKAVELQTEINRIDNQIDQMVYELYGLTEEEIKIVENTD
;
A
#
# COMPACT_ATOMS: atom_id res chain seq x y z
N MET A 1 -42.02 7.33 -67.64
CA MET A 1 -40.59 7.01 -67.47
C MET A 1 -40.36 5.76 -68.29
N GLU A 2 -39.90 5.95 -69.52
CA GLU A 2 -39.51 4.88 -70.44
C GLU A 2 -38.17 4.29 -69.97
N GLU A 3 -37.99 2.97 -70.08
CA GLU A 3 -36.73 2.31 -69.75
C GLU A 3 -35.61 2.82 -70.66
N TYR A 4 -34.69 3.58 -70.08
CA TYR A 4 -33.50 4.05 -70.77
C TYR A 4 -32.48 2.88 -70.84
N GLU A 5 -32.62 2.00 -71.84
CA GLU A 5 -31.69 0.90 -72.08
C GLU A 5 -30.37 1.42 -72.68
N VAL A 6 -29.46 1.88 -71.82
CA VAL A 6 -28.12 2.41 -72.15
C VAL A 6 -27.25 1.43 -72.94
N ARG A 7 -27.61 0.13 -73.02
CA ARG A 7 -26.79 -0.91 -73.67
C ARG A 7 -27.10 -1.16 -75.15
N LYS A 8 -28.22 -0.67 -75.70
CA LYS A 8 -28.63 -1.01 -77.10
C LYS A 8 -28.20 -0.01 -78.18
N ARG A 9 -27.49 1.08 -77.84
CA ARG A 9 -26.94 2.02 -78.85
C ARG A 9 -25.47 2.34 -78.58
N ARG A 10 -24.61 1.44 -79.04
CA ARG A 10 -23.20 1.72 -79.34
C ARG A 10 -22.88 1.15 -80.72
N ASP A 11 -23.50 1.71 -81.74
CA ASP A 11 -22.99 1.56 -83.10
C ASP A 11 -21.77 2.47 -83.24
N PHE A 12 -20.67 1.90 -83.76
CA PHE A 12 -19.37 2.51 -84.05
C PHE A 12 -18.27 2.50 -82.95
N GLY A 13 -18.01 1.35 -82.34
CA GLY A 13 -16.75 1.08 -81.62
C GLY A 13 -16.51 -0.40 -81.28
N THR A 14 -15.62 -1.04 -82.04
CA THR A 14 -15.09 -2.43 -81.99
C THR A 14 -15.58 -3.39 -80.86
N ASN A 15 -16.33 -4.42 -81.31
CA ASN A 15 -16.78 -5.67 -80.68
C ASN A 15 -17.99 -5.59 -79.70
N PRO A 16 -19.20 -6.08 -80.07
CA PRO A 16 -20.41 -5.98 -79.26
C PRO A 16 -20.54 -7.03 -78.14
N TYR A 17 -19.64 -8.01 -78.04
CA TYR A 17 -19.60 -8.94 -76.92
C TYR A 17 -18.26 -8.80 -76.18
N PRO A 18 -18.24 -8.42 -74.89
CA PRO A 18 -17.05 -8.65 -74.10
C PRO A 18 -16.78 -10.16 -74.09
N ASN A 19 -15.53 -10.58 -74.29
CA ASN A 19 -15.12 -11.95 -73.98
C ASN A 19 -15.25 -12.13 -72.46
N ILE A 20 -16.47 -12.37 -71.97
CA ILE A 20 -16.74 -12.62 -70.56
C ILE A 20 -16.23 -14.03 -70.28
N VAL A 21 -15.12 -14.11 -69.55
CA VAL A 21 -14.63 -15.37 -69.01
C VAL A 21 -15.33 -15.57 -67.67
N TYR A 22 -16.40 -16.36 -67.68
CA TYR A 22 -17.06 -16.79 -66.46
C TYR A 22 -16.11 -17.62 -65.60
N PHE A 23 -16.21 -17.47 -64.28
CA PHE A 23 -15.56 -18.32 -63.30
C PHE A 23 -16.15 -19.73 -63.38
N THR A 24 -15.29 -20.74 -63.42
CA THR A 24 -15.72 -22.13 -63.27
C THR A 24 -15.99 -22.44 -61.78
N PRO A 25 -16.68 -23.54 -61.46
CA PRO A 25 -16.81 -23.98 -60.06
C PRO A 25 -15.48 -24.14 -59.32
N GLU A 26 -14.41 -24.52 -60.03
CA GLU A 26 -13.05 -24.59 -59.49
C GLU A 26 -12.47 -23.20 -59.21
N ASP A 27 -12.72 -22.21 -60.09
CA ASP A 27 -12.33 -20.82 -59.84
C ASP A 27 -13.09 -20.26 -58.63
N ASP A 28 -14.40 -20.52 -58.52
CA ASP A 28 -15.21 -20.13 -57.35
C ASP A 28 -14.58 -20.67 -56.05
N PHE A 29 -14.15 -21.93 -56.04
CA PHE A 29 -13.48 -22.55 -54.89
C PHE A 29 -12.12 -21.89 -54.58
N VAL A 30 -11.26 -21.71 -55.58
CA VAL A 30 -9.92 -21.12 -55.39
C VAL A 30 -10.01 -19.67 -54.92
N ILE A 31 -10.93 -18.89 -55.48
CA ILE A 31 -11.18 -17.49 -55.08
C ILE A 31 -11.70 -17.45 -53.66
N THR A 32 -12.71 -18.25 -53.33
CA THR A 32 -13.30 -18.29 -51.98
C THR A 32 -12.26 -18.70 -50.94
N LYS A 33 -11.46 -19.74 -51.22
CA LYS A 33 -10.39 -20.20 -50.33
C LYS A 33 -9.35 -19.11 -50.10
N THR A 34 -8.87 -18.49 -51.17
CA THR A 34 -7.88 -17.41 -51.09
C THR A 34 -8.42 -16.22 -50.31
N LEU A 35 -9.69 -15.86 -50.50
CA LEU A 35 -10.31 -14.77 -49.78
C LEU A 35 -10.43 -15.09 -48.28
N LYS A 36 -10.83 -16.32 -47.92
CA LYS A 36 -10.85 -16.75 -46.52
C LYS A 36 -9.48 -16.61 -45.85
N GLU A 37 -8.41 -17.04 -46.52
CA GLU A 37 -7.03 -16.88 -46.00
C GLU A 37 -6.69 -15.40 -45.76
N ILE A 38 -7.07 -14.50 -46.67
CA ILE A 38 -6.86 -13.05 -46.50
C ILE A 38 -7.71 -12.50 -45.34
N VAL A 39 -8.95 -12.95 -45.19
CA VAL A 39 -9.85 -12.54 -44.12
C VAL A 39 -9.27 -12.94 -42.75
N GLU A 40 -8.73 -14.15 -42.64
CA GLU A 40 -8.07 -14.64 -41.42
C GLU A 40 -6.74 -13.93 -41.15
N GLU A 41 -5.91 -13.73 -42.17
CA GLU A 41 -4.59 -13.08 -42.04
C GLU A 41 -4.70 -11.60 -41.65
N ASP A 42 -5.62 -10.87 -42.28
CA ASP A 42 -5.78 -9.42 -42.06
C ASP A 42 -6.90 -9.08 -41.07
N ASN A 43 -7.51 -10.09 -40.42
CA ASN A 43 -8.60 -9.95 -39.46
C ASN A 43 -9.77 -9.09 -39.99
N LEU A 44 -10.22 -9.37 -41.21
CA LEU A 44 -11.25 -8.59 -41.89
C LEU A 44 -12.66 -8.95 -41.41
N LEU A 45 -13.52 -7.95 -41.21
CA LEU A 45 -14.92 -8.16 -40.81
C LEU A 45 -15.84 -8.26 -42.04
N VAL A 46 -16.11 -9.48 -42.48
CA VAL A 46 -16.95 -9.76 -43.66
C VAL A 46 -18.35 -10.22 -43.23
N LEU A 47 -19.37 -9.42 -43.55
CA LEU A 47 -20.77 -9.70 -43.19
C LEU A 47 -21.50 -10.56 -44.24
N ALA A 48 -21.12 -10.44 -45.50
CA ALA A 48 -21.69 -11.25 -46.57
C ALA A 48 -20.71 -11.39 -47.72
N TYR A 49 -20.74 -12.56 -48.36
CA TYR A 49 -19.96 -12.87 -49.54
C TYR A 49 -20.76 -13.73 -50.50
N ASN A 50 -20.59 -13.47 -51.79
CA ASN A 50 -21.02 -14.38 -52.84
C ASN A 50 -20.17 -14.16 -54.10
N ILE A 51 -20.12 -15.15 -54.98
CA ILE A 51 -19.49 -15.05 -56.30
C ILE A 51 -20.49 -15.58 -57.34
N CYS A 52 -20.69 -14.81 -58.41
CA CYS A 52 -21.62 -15.14 -59.48
C CYS A 52 -20.97 -14.86 -60.84
N GLY A 53 -20.95 -15.85 -61.72
CA GLY A 53 -20.49 -15.69 -63.09
C GLY A 53 -19.08 -15.11 -63.17
N ASP A 54 -18.96 -13.80 -63.37
CA ASP A 54 -17.74 -13.03 -63.55
C ASP A 54 -17.47 -11.99 -62.44
N HIS A 55 -18.27 -11.96 -61.36
CA HIS A 55 -18.18 -10.96 -60.29
C HIS A 55 -18.16 -11.55 -58.88
N ILE A 56 -17.39 -10.91 -57.99
CA ILE A 56 -17.38 -11.14 -56.55
C ILE A 56 -18.22 -10.06 -55.87
N HIS A 57 -19.12 -10.47 -54.99
CA HIS A 57 -19.89 -9.62 -54.09
C HIS A 57 -19.38 -9.81 -52.67
N LEU A 58 -19.00 -8.71 -52.03
CA LEU A 58 -18.45 -8.69 -50.68
C LEU A 58 -19.03 -7.50 -49.92
N LEU A 59 -19.49 -7.75 -48.70
CA LEU A 59 -19.86 -6.72 -47.74
C LEU A 59 -18.86 -6.73 -46.58
N LEU A 60 -18.08 -5.66 -46.50
CA LEU A 60 -16.98 -5.48 -45.55
C LEU A 60 -17.31 -4.35 -44.58
N VAL A 61 -16.98 -4.53 -43.30
CA VAL A 61 -17.00 -3.48 -42.28
C VAL A 61 -15.56 -3.08 -41.98
N CYS A 62 -15.17 -1.86 -42.34
CA CYS A 62 -13.83 -1.30 -42.15
C CYS A 62 -13.86 0.22 -42.25
N GLU A 63 -12.74 0.88 -41.97
CA GLU A 63 -12.59 2.32 -42.21
C GLU A 63 -12.50 2.63 -43.71
N LEU A 64 -12.97 3.82 -44.12
CA LEU A 64 -13.06 4.20 -45.53
C LEU A 64 -11.70 4.27 -46.25
N ASP A 65 -10.63 4.59 -45.53
CA ASP A 65 -9.27 4.72 -46.05
C ASP A 65 -8.53 3.38 -46.18
N GLU A 66 -9.02 2.31 -45.53
CA GLU A 66 -8.46 0.96 -45.65
C GLU A 66 -8.90 0.24 -46.93
N ILE A 67 -10.08 0.61 -47.46
CA ILE A 67 -10.71 -0.03 -48.63
C ILE A 67 -9.73 -0.18 -49.82
N PRO A 68 -8.94 0.83 -50.23
CA PRO A 68 -8.01 0.69 -51.35
C PRO A 68 -6.96 -0.40 -51.13
N ARG A 69 -6.40 -0.50 -49.91
CA ARG A 69 -5.38 -1.48 -49.56
C ARG A 69 -5.96 -2.90 -49.57
N ILE A 70 -7.10 -3.09 -48.92
CA ILE A 70 -7.79 -4.38 -48.81
C ILE A 70 -8.19 -4.88 -50.21
N MET A 71 -8.83 -4.03 -51.02
CA MET A 71 -9.25 -4.40 -52.37
C MET A 71 -8.07 -4.68 -53.31
N GLN A 72 -6.95 -3.97 -53.17
CA GLN A 72 -5.75 -4.24 -53.95
C GLN A 72 -5.15 -5.61 -53.63
N LYS A 73 -5.05 -5.96 -52.34
CA LYS A 73 -4.55 -7.27 -51.90
C LYS A 73 -5.45 -8.41 -52.37
N ILE A 74 -6.77 -8.31 -52.14
CA ILE A 74 -7.74 -9.32 -52.59
C ILE A 74 -7.59 -9.56 -54.09
N LYS A 75 -7.57 -8.49 -54.90
CA LYS A 75 -7.45 -8.62 -56.37
C LYS A 75 -6.13 -9.25 -56.79
N ALA A 76 -5.01 -8.78 -56.24
CA ALA A 76 -3.68 -9.25 -56.63
C ALA A 76 -3.50 -10.74 -56.32
N VAL A 77 -3.89 -11.16 -55.11
CA VAL A 77 -3.67 -12.53 -54.63
C VAL A 77 -4.67 -13.49 -55.28
N THR A 78 -5.96 -13.17 -55.34
CA THR A 78 -6.97 -14.03 -56.00
C THR A 78 -6.67 -14.22 -57.49
N SER A 79 -6.31 -13.17 -58.21
CA SER A 79 -5.97 -13.27 -59.65
C SER A 79 -4.73 -14.13 -59.87
N LYS A 80 -3.69 -13.98 -59.02
CA LYS A 80 -2.48 -14.80 -59.08
C LYS A 80 -2.81 -16.28 -58.84
N ASN A 81 -3.59 -16.59 -57.81
CA ASN A 81 -3.92 -17.96 -57.44
C ASN A 81 -4.82 -18.64 -58.47
N VAL A 82 -5.81 -17.92 -59.02
CA VAL A 82 -6.65 -18.42 -60.13
C VAL A 82 -5.81 -18.70 -61.38
N ARG A 83 -4.88 -17.80 -61.74
CA ARG A 83 -4.00 -18.02 -62.89
C ARG A 83 -3.15 -19.29 -62.72
N ILE A 84 -2.53 -19.46 -61.54
CA ILE A 84 -1.75 -20.66 -61.21
C ILE A 84 -2.63 -21.92 -61.26
N ALA A 85 -3.86 -21.86 -60.75
CA ALA A 85 -4.79 -22.99 -60.79
C ALA A 85 -5.18 -23.36 -62.22
N ARG A 86 -5.50 -22.38 -63.07
CA ARG A 86 -5.83 -22.59 -64.48
C ARG A 86 -4.64 -23.12 -65.29
N GLU A 87 -3.42 -22.62 -65.05
CA GLU A 87 -2.18 -23.13 -65.66
C GLU A 87 -1.87 -24.59 -65.27
N ARG A 88 -2.14 -24.96 -64.01
CA ARG A 88 -2.04 -26.36 -63.54
C ARG A 88 -3.11 -27.26 -64.14
N SER A 89 -4.29 -26.71 -64.43
CA SER A 89 -5.41 -27.44 -65.06
C SER A 89 -5.13 -27.76 -66.53
N THR A 90 -4.43 -26.86 -67.26
CA THR A 90 -4.08 -27.06 -68.68
C THR A 90 -2.92 -28.02 -68.90
N HIS A 91 -2.07 -28.27 -67.89
CA HIS A 91 -0.94 -29.19 -67.98
C HIS A 91 -1.28 -30.67 -67.69
N ASN A 92 -2.52 -30.98 -67.28
CA ASN A 92 -2.96 -32.37 -67.04
C ASN A 92 -3.51 -33.09 -68.29
N THR A 93 -3.42 -32.48 -69.47
CA THR A 93 -3.68 -33.14 -70.77
C THR A 93 -2.49 -32.97 -71.71
N ARG A 94 -1.38 -33.65 -71.40
CA ARG A 94 -0.43 -34.24 -72.37
C ARG A 94 0.61 -35.08 -71.62
N GLU A 95 0.65 -36.35 -71.96
CA GLU A 95 1.53 -37.40 -71.45
C GLU A 95 3.03 -37.15 -71.76
N HIS A 96 3.89 -37.58 -70.83
CA HIS A 96 5.28 -38.14 -70.89
C HIS A 96 6.28 -37.60 -71.97
N ALA A 97 7.57 -37.35 -71.72
CA ALA A 97 8.59 -38.02 -70.89
C ALA A 97 9.87 -37.11 -70.73
N PRO A 98 10.86 -37.46 -69.86
CA PRO A 98 11.81 -36.54 -69.22
C PRO A 98 13.26 -36.63 -69.74
N LEU A 99 14.18 -35.75 -69.29
CA LEU A 99 15.64 -36.05 -69.19
C LEU A 99 16.39 -35.18 -68.14
N GLN A 100 17.42 -35.80 -67.55
CA GLN A 100 18.20 -35.51 -66.34
C GLN A 100 19.31 -34.44 -66.51
N GLY A 101 19.69 -33.71 -65.44
CA GLY A 101 20.99 -33.81 -64.73
C GLY A 101 22.02 -32.77 -65.24
N THR A 102 22.90 -32.08 -64.52
CA THR A 102 23.52 -32.20 -63.17
C THR A 102 24.46 -30.97 -62.97
N TYR A 103 24.60 -30.48 -61.72
CA TYR A 103 25.79 -29.89 -61.01
C TYR A 103 26.68 -28.82 -61.74
N LEU A 104 27.09 -27.68 -61.14
CA LEU A 104 27.99 -27.50 -59.98
C LEU A 104 28.18 -26.00 -59.59
N GLN A 105 28.76 -25.78 -58.40
CA GLN A 105 29.01 -24.57 -57.61
C GLN A 105 30.30 -23.76 -57.95
N ASN A 106 30.25 -22.46 -57.60
CA ASN A 106 31.24 -21.54 -56.97
C ASN A 106 32.53 -21.02 -57.66
N ALA A 107 32.61 -19.66 -57.71
CA ALA A 107 33.73 -18.70 -57.42
C ALA A 107 35.08 -18.83 -58.19
N PRO A 108 35.91 -17.75 -58.42
CA PRO A 108 36.29 -16.66 -57.49
C PRO A 108 36.59 -15.24 -58.08
N LEU A 109 37.14 -14.38 -57.21
CA LEU A 109 37.39 -12.91 -57.21
C LEU A 109 38.59 -12.35 -58.01
N ARG A 110 38.57 -10.99 -58.23
CA ARG A 110 39.63 -9.92 -58.26
C ARG A 110 39.70 -9.08 -59.57
N PRO A 111 40.37 -7.88 -59.62
CA PRO A 111 40.96 -6.99 -58.58
C PRO A 111 40.63 -5.47 -58.73
N ALA A 112 41.28 -4.63 -57.90
CA ALA A 112 41.15 -3.18 -57.71
C ALA A 112 42.05 -2.27 -58.60
N GLY A 113 41.72 -0.96 -58.69
CA GLY A 113 42.70 0.11 -58.97
C GLY A 113 42.20 1.43 -59.63
N ASN A 114 42.02 2.48 -58.81
CA ASN A 114 42.25 3.94 -58.99
C ASN A 114 41.60 4.82 -60.10
N THR A 115 40.90 5.88 -59.66
CA THR A 115 41.21 7.35 -59.81
C THR A 115 39.96 8.18 -59.40
N THR A 116 39.92 8.79 -58.21
CA THR A 116 40.24 10.21 -57.84
C THR A 116 39.33 11.31 -58.42
N ARG A 117 38.62 12.05 -57.53
CA ARG A 117 38.67 13.52 -57.43
C ARG A 117 38.04 14.03 -56.12
N GLU A 118 38.78 14.92 -55.47
CA GLU A 118 38.58 15.63 -54.20
C GLU A 118 37.78 16.96 -54.35
N TYR A 119 37.23 17.51 -53.26
CA TYR A 119 37.63 18.78 -52.58
C TYR A 119 36.51 19.42 -51.71
N ASP A 120 36.79 19.55 -50.41
CA ASP A 120 36.74 20.72 -49.50
C ASP A 120 35.54 21.70 -49.31
N ALA A 121 35.24 21.88 -48.00
CA ALA A 121 35.44 23.06 -47.13
C ALA A 121 34.73 24.44 -47.30
N ARG A 122 34.07 24.83 -46.19
CA ARG A 122 34.11 26.12 -45.43
C ARG A 122 33.58 27.47 -46.00
N ASN A 123 32.76 28.10 -45.13
CA ASN A 123 32.68 29.52 -44.72
C ASN A 123 32.44 30.66 -45.73
N THR A 124 31.38 31.46 -45.49
CA THR A 124 31.38 32.93 -45.15
C THR A 124 29.91 33.42 -45.05
N ARG A 125 29.47 33.97 -43.90
CA ARG A 125 29.37 35.41 -43.49
C ARG A 125 28.47 36.26 -44.42
N GLU A 126 27.30 36.67 -43.92
CA GLU A 126 26.97 37.98 -43.29
C GLU A 126 26.51 39.05 -44.30
N GLN A 127 25.26 39.55 -44.15
CA GLN A 127 24.93 40.99 -44.01
C GLN A 127 23.41 41.24 -43.98
N ASP A 128 22.91 41.45 -42.76
CA ASP A 128 22.24 42.64 -42.23
C ASP A 128 21.20 43.51 -42.98
N ALA A 129 20.15 43.76 -42.20
CA ALA A 129 19.46 45.03 -41.91
C ALA A 129 18.32 45.53 -42.84
N ARG A 130 17.12 45.72 -42.27
CA ARG A 130 16.76 46.94 -41.51
C ARG A 130 15.36 46.86 -40.87
N ASN A 131 15.30 47.48 -39.69
CA ASN A 131 14.15 47.83 -38.87
C ASN A 131 13.05 48.60 -39.61
N THR A 132 11.82 48.48 -39.09
CA THR A 132 11.00 49.67 -38.75
C THR A 132 10.20 49.41 -37.49
N ARG A 133 10.22 50.41 -36.62
CA ARG A 133 9.60 50.52 -35.28
C ARG A 133 8.20 51.13 -35.39
N GLU A 134 7.58 51.22 -34.21
CA GLU A 134 6.58 52.19 -33.73
C GLU A 134 5.14 51.68 -33.72
N GLN A 135 4.28 51.99 -32.74
CA GLN A 135 4.31 52.36 -31.32
C GLN A 135 2.84 52.59 -30.94
N ASP A 136 2.55 52.64 -29.62
CA ASP A 136 1.37 53.28 -29.00
C ASP A 136 0.01 52.54 -29.03
N ALA A 137 -0.85 52.53 -27.99
CA ALA A 137 -0.91 53.22 -26.69
C ALA A 137 -1.83 52.42 -25.73
N ARG A 138 -1.43 52.20 -24.47
CA ARG A 138 -1.93 52.76 -23.20
C ARG A 138 -3.43 52.62 -22.82
N ASN A 139 -3.59 52.02 -21.63
CA ASN A 139 -4.44 52.40 -20.49
C ASN A 139 -5.97 52.39 -20.59
N THR A 140 -6.60 51.58 -19.72
CA THR A 140 -7.40 52.11 -18.60
C THR A 140 -7.57 51.06 -17.49
N ARG A 141 -7.42 51.52 -16.24
CA ARG A 141 -7.73 50.83 -14.98
C ARG A 141 -9.20 51.13 -14.58
N GLU A 142 -9.65 50.34 -13.61
CA GLU A 142 -10.73 50.55 -12.59
C GLU A 142 -11.82 49.47 -12.69
N GLN A 143 -11.78 48.51 -11.75
CA GLN A 143 -12.53 48.49 -10.48
C GLN A 143 -14.03 48.26 -10.73
N ASP A 144 -14.53 47.06 -10.44
CA ASP A 144 -15.39 46.89 -9.27
C ASP A 144 -15.82 45.43 -9.05
N ALA A 145 -15.98 45.16 -7.76
CA ALA A 145 -16.38 43.89 -7.17
C ALA A 145 -17.87 43.61 -7.39
N HIS A 146 -18.23 42.33 -7.50
CA HIS A 146 -19.29 41.68 -6.70
C HIS A 146 -19.45 40.23 -7.13
N ASN A 147 -18.78 39.33 -6.39
CA ASN A 147 -19.30 38.00 -6.11
C ASN A 147 -20.28 38.15 -4.94
N THR A 148 -21.46 37.54 -5.03
CA THR A 148 -21.91 36.60 -3.98
C THR A 148 -23.15 35.85 -4.44
N ARG A 149 -23.04 34.52 -4.37
CA ARG A 149 -24.11 33.54 -4.46
C ARG A 149 -24.91 33.58 -3.17
N GLU A 150 -26.23 33.63 -3.26
CA GLU A 150 -27.13 33.27 -2.17
C GLU A 150 -27.39 31.75 -2.15
N HIS A 151 -27.57 31.24 -0.94
CA HIS A 151 -27.73 29.85 -0.56
C HIS A 151 -29.17 29.32 -0.70
N ALA A 152 -29.25 27.97 -0.64
CA ALA A 152 -30.32 27.11 -0.09
C ALA A 152 -31.22 26.38 -1.12
N PRO A 153 -31.86 25.24 -0.76
CA PRO A 153 -31.54 24.18 0.21
C PRO A 153 -31.73 22.76 -0.36
N LEU A 154 -31.29 21.76 0.42
CA LEU A 154 -31.64 20.34 0.27
C LEU A 154 -33.16 20.10 0.42
N ARG A 155 -33.76 19.37 -0.52
CA ARG A 155 -35.00 18.61 -0.28
C ARG A 155 -34.96 17.24 -0.98
N HIS A 156 -35.26 16.22 -0.18
CA HIS A 156 -35.66 14.87 -0.57
C HIS A 156 -36.63 14.85 -1.75
N VAL A 157 -36.39 13.98 -2.74
CA VAL A 157 -37.47 13.40 -3.56
C VAL A 157 -37.13 11.94 -3.89
N GLU A 158 -38.10 11.09 -3.59
CA GLU A 158 -38.14 9.65 -3.83
C GLU A 158 -38.08 9.27 -5.32
N LEU A 159 -37.61 8.05 -5.55
CA LEU A 159 -37.71 7.29 -6.79
C LEU A 159 -39.13 7.32 -7.39
N ARG A 160 -39.26 7.90 -8.59
CA ARG A 160 -40.29 7.51 -9.57
C ARG A 160 -39.67 7.36 -10.95
N ARG A 161 -39.92 6.19 -11.55
CA ARG A 161 -39.60 5.85 -12.94
C ARG A 161 -40.51 6.60 -13.92
N ALA A 162 -39.98 6.66 -15.16
CA ALA A 162 -40.63 6.86 -16.47
C ALA A 162 -40.57 8.29 -17.05
N PRO A 163 -40.62 8.50 -18.38
CA PRO A 163 -40.49 7.56 -19.51
C PRO A 163 -39.43 7.99 -20.57
N LEU A 164 -39.10 7.06 -21.47
CA LEU A 164 -38.50 7.35 -22.77
C LEU A 164 -39.40 8.29 -23.56
N GLN A 165 -38.85 9.40 -24.06
CA GLN A 165 -39.41 10.12 -25.21
C GLN A 165 -38.29 10.73 -26.07
N ASP A 166 -38.38 10.41 -27.35
CA ASP A 166 -37.68 10.98 -28.49
C ASP A 166 -37.68 12.51 -28.48
N THR A 167 -36.53 13.11 -28.77
CA THR A 167 -36.49 14.32 -29.61
C THR A 167 -35.24 14.32 -30.49
N ASN A 168 -35.50 14.24 -31.79
CA ASN A 168 -34.63 14.62 -32.91
C ASN A 168 -33.70 15.80 -32.58
N LEU A 169 -32.38 15.58 -32.67
CA LEU A 169 -31.41 16.63 -32.94
C LEU A 169 -30.62 16.24 -34.18
N GLN A 170 -30.98 16.89 -35.30
CA GLN A 170 -30.25 16.82 -36.56
C GLN A 170 -28.83 17.34 -36.36
N HIS A 171 -27.83 16.49 -36.61
CA HIS A 171 -26.45 16.93 -36.73
C HIS A 171 -26.28 17.75 -38.02
N ALA A 172 -25.64 18.92 -37.89
CA ALA A 172 -25.28 19.77 -39.02
C ALA A 172 -24.40 19.00 -40.04
N PRO A 173 -24.55 19.24 -41.36
CA PRO A 173 -23.78 18.52 -42.36
C PRO A 173 -22.31 18.90 -42.29
N LEU A 174 -21.44 17.88 -42.12
CA LEU A 174 -20.00 18.03 -42.23
C LEU A 174 -19.60 18.47 -43.65
N ARG A 175 -18.62 19.36 -43.69
CA ARG A 175 -18.07 20.08 -44.84
C ARG A 175 -17.80 19.14 -46.04
N LYS A 176 -18.38 19.43 -47.21
CA LYS A 176 -18.08 18.73 -48.47
C LYS A 176 -16.58 18.78 -48.78
N VAL A 177 -15.91 17.63 -48.73
CA VAL A 177 -14.53 17.46 -49.18
C VAL A 177 -14.49 17.54 -50.71
N LYS A 178 -13.58 18.37 -51.26
CA LYS A 178 -13.33 18.48 -52.70
C LYS A 178 -12.95 17.11 -53.28
N LYS A 179 -13.63 16.68 -54.34
CA LYS A 179 -13.34 15.44 -55.09
C LYS A 179 -11.85 15.38 -55.49
N LYS A 180 -11.09 14.49 -54.85
CA LYS A 180 -9.82 13.98 -55.40
C LYS A 180 -10.12 13.03 -56.56
N ASN A 181 -9.29 13.07 -57.61
CA ASN A 181 -9.42 12.17 -58.76
C ASN A 181 -9.44 10.70 -58.30
N LYS A 182 -10.45 9.95 -58.73
CA LYS A 182 -10.60 8.53 -58.39
C LYS A 182 -9.40 7.74 -58.94
N PRO A 183 -8.76 6.86 -58.13
CA PRO A 183 -7.70 5.98 -58.62
C PRO A 183 -8.20 5.11 -59.78
N LEU A 184 -7.31 4.78 -60.71
CA LEU A 184 -7.62 4.14 -62.01
C LEU A 184 -8.51 2.88 -61.87
N TRP A 185 -8.36 2.14 -60.77
CA TRP A 185 -9.15 0.93 -60.50
C TRP A 185 -10.62 1.19 -60.14
N GLN A 186 -10.94 2.33 -59.48
CA GLN A 186 -12.33 2.75 -59.19
C GLN A 186 -13.06 3.25 -60.45
N GLN A 187 -12.31 3.55 -61.52
CA GLN A 187 -12.87 3.89 -62.83
C GLN A 187 -13.17 2.62 -63.65
N LYS A 188 -12.39 1.55 -63.44
CA LYS A 188 -12.49 0.28 -64.17
C LYS A 188 -13.51 -0.70 -63.55
N TYR A 189 -13.82 -0.57 -62.26
CA TYR A 189 -14.79 -1.37 -61.52
C TYR A 189 -15.58 -0.45 -60.59
N SER A 190 -16.90 -0.65 -60.47
CA SER A 190 -17.80 0.23 -59.72
C SER A 190 -17.23 0.62 -58.36
N ALA A 191 -17.21 1.93 -58.07
CA ALA A 191 -16.72 2.43 -56.78
C ALA A 191 -17.51 1.75 -55.63
N PRO A 192 -16.84 1.34 -54.54
CA PRO A 192 -17.53 0.83 -53.35
C PRO A 192 -18.61 1.83 -52.94
N LYS A 193 -19.84 1.36 -52.78
CA LYS A 193 -20.94 2.19 -52.28
C LYS A 193 -20.99 1.98 -50.77
N GLU A 194 -20.75 3.05 -50.03
CA GLU A 194 -20.98 3.09 -48.59
C GLU A 194 -22.48 2.85 -48.29
N ILE A 195 -22.75 2.05 -47.27
CA ILE A 195 -24.11 1.80 -46.77
C ILE A 195 -24.36 2.78 -45.63
N THR A 196 -25.37 3.63 -45.77
CA THR A 196 -25.63 4.73 -44.83
C THR A 196 -26.89 4.56 -44.00
N SER A 197 -27.61 3.43 -44.15
CA SER A 197 -28.83 3.14 -43.38
C SER A 197 -29.03 1.63 -43.17
N THR A 198 -29.77 1.27 -42.12
CA THR A 198 -30.13 -0.11 -41.80
C THR A 198 -30.92 -0.78 -42.92
N GLU A 199 -31.84 -0.05 -43.57
CA GLU A 199 -32.60 -0.57 -44.70
C GLU A 199 -31.68 -0.93 -45.88
N GLN A 200 -30.73 -0.06 -46.21
CA GLN A 200 -29.72 -0.34 -47.24
C GLN A 200 -28.83 -1.55 -46.86
N LEU A 201 -28.49 -1.70 -45.59
CA LEU A 201 -27.72 -2.83 -45.09
C LEU A 201 -28.49 -4.15 -45.28
N THR A 202 -29.74 -4.19 -44.83
CA THR A 202 -30.61 -5.37 -44.98
C THR A 202 -30.83 -5.72 -46.45
N ASN A 203 -31.10 -4.72 -47.29
CA ASN A 203 -31.28 -4.93 -48.74
C ASN A 203 -29.99 -5.45 -49.40
N THR A 204 -28.82 -4.95 -48.99
CA THR A 204 -27.52 -5.41 -49.51
C THR A 204 -27.20 -6.84 -49.07
N LEU A 205 -27.46 -7.18 -47.80
CA LEU A 205 -27.30 -8.54 -47.28
C LEU A 205 -28.17 -9.54 -48.04
N ASN A 206 -29.45 -9.21 -48.24
CA ASN A 206 -30.39 -10.04 -48.99
C ASN A 206 -29.96 -10.18 -50.45
N TYR A 207 -29.53 -9.08 -51.07
CA TYR A 207 -29.02 -9.07 -52.44
C TYR A 207 -27.83 -10.02 -52.60
N ILE A 208 -26.80 -9.90 -51.74
CA ILE A 208 -25.59 -10.72 -51.84
C ILE A 208 -25.91 -12.19 -51.60
N LYS A 209 -26.73 -12.51 -50.59
CA LYS A 209 -27.12 -13.89 -50.27
C LYS A 209 -27.94 -14.56 -51.39
N GLY A 210 -28.90 -13.84 -51.97
CA GLY A 210 -29.77 -14.35 -53.04
C GLY A 210 -29.20 -14.26 -54.46
N ASN A 211 -27.98 -13.75 -54.61
CA ASN A 211 -27.47 -13.34 -55.93
C ASN A 211 -27.33 -14.48 -56.94
N ARG A 212 -26.94 -15.69 -56.50
CA ARG A 212 -26.83 -16.85 -57.41
C ARG A 212 -28.18 -17.31 -57.94
N SER A 213 -29.19 -17.34 -57.08
CA SER A 213 -30.56 -17.67 -57.47
C SER A 213 -31.13 -16.66 -58.46
N LYS A 214 -30.81 -15.37 -58.31
CA LYS A 214 -31.18 -14.31 -59.26
C LYS A 214 -30.60 -14.53 -60.66
N HIS A 215 -29.42 -15.15 -60.75
CA HIS A 215 -28.73 -15.45 -62.00
C HIS A 215 -28.94 -16.90 -62.48
N GLU A 216 -29.90 -17.62 -61.89
CA GLU A 216 -30.19 -19.03 -62.22
C GLU A 216 -28.95 -19.94 -62.12
N LEU A 217 -28.01 -19.59 -61.24
CA LEU A 217 -26.81 -20.38 -60.97
C LEU A 217 -27.06 -21.41 -59.88
N GLU A 218 -26.53 -22.61 -60.07
CA GLU A 218 -26.55 -23.66 -59.06
C GLU A 218 -25.94 -23.18 -57.73
N PRO A 219 -26.45 -23.66 -56.58
CA PRO A 219 -25.84 -23.39 -55.28
C PRO A 219 -24.36 -23.79 -55.26
N HIS A 220 -23.58 -23.09 -54.44
CA HIS A 220 -22.18 -23.43 -54.24
C HIS A 220 -22.01 -24.89 -53.82
N PRO A 221 -20.98 -25.61 -54.30
CA PRO A 221 -20.64 -26.92 -53.78
C PRO A 221 -20.43 -26.89 -52.25
N LYS A 222 -20.74 -27.99 -51.55
CA LYS A 222 -20.67 -28.06 -50.07
C LYS A 222 -19.33 -27.57 -49.50
N LYS A 223 -18.21 -27.95 -50.12
CA LYS A 223 -16.86 -27.50 -49.71
C LYS A 223 -16.69 -25.99 -49.81
N THR A 224 -17.22 -25.36 -50.85
CA THR A 224 -17.17 -23.90 -51.01
C THR A 224 -18.09 -23.22 -49.99
N GLN A 225 -19.28 -23.79 -49.72
CA GLN A 225 -20.18 -23.27 -48.69
C GLN A 225 -19.52 -23.27 -47.30
N GLU A 226 -18.80 -24.34 -46.94
CA GLU A 226 -18.06 -24.43 -45.66
C GLU A 226 -16.99 -23.34 -45.54
N LEU A 227 -16.27 -23.04 -46.63
CA LEU A 227 -15.31 -21.93 -46.67
C LEU A 227 -16.00 -20.57 -46.50
N ILE A 228 -17.15 -20.36 -47.16
CA ILE A 228 -17.92 -19.12 -47.04
C ILE A 228 -18.38 -18.93 -45.59
N HIS A 229 -19.04 -19.93 -45.00
CA HIS A 229 -19.50 -19.82 -43.61
C HIS A 229 -18.35 -19.58 -42.64
N GLY A 230 -17.19 -20.20 -42.88
CA GLY A 230 -16.01 -20.05 -42.03
C GLY A 230 -15.30 -18.70 -42.13
N MET A 231 -15.65 -17.81 -43.07
CA MET A 231 -15.05 -16.47 -43.19
C MET A 231 -16.01 -15.32 -42.89
N LEU A 232 -17.31 -15.60 -42.69
CA LEU A 232 -18.29 -14.57 -42.36
C LEU A 232 -18.34 -14.32 -40.86
N CYS A 233 -18.36 -13.06 -40.45
CA CYS A 233 -18.63 -12.67 -39.07
C CYS A 233 -20.12 -12.38 -38.85
N THR A 234 -20.54 -12.43 -37.59
CA THR A 234 -21.90 -12.08 -37.17
C THR A 234 -22.10 -10.56 -37.15
N TYR A 235 -23.36 -10.12 -37.20
CA TYR A 235 -23.70 -8.70 -37.07
C TYR A 235 -23.13 -8.08 -35.77
N THR A 236 -23.18 -8.83 -34.67
CA THR A 236 -22.67 -8.39 -33.36
C THR A 236 -21.15 -8.23 -33.37
N GLU A 237 -20.42 -9.11 -34.03
CA GLU A 237 -18.96 -9.02 -34.17
C GLU A 237 -18.55 -7.85 -35.06
N ALA A 238 -19.25 -7.65 -36.19
CA ALA A 238 -18.93 -6.61 -37.15
C ALA A 238 -19.15 -5.18 -36.62
N PHE A 239 -20.15 -5.00 -35.74
CA PHE A 239 -20.51 -3.70 -35.16
C PHE A 239 -20.24 -3.63 -33.66
N LYS A 240 -19.30 -4.42 -33.15
CA LYS A 240 -18.90 -4.35 -31.75
C LYS A 240 -18.33 -2.95 -31.47
N PRO A 241 -18.85 -2.20 -30.49
CA PRO A 241 -18.28 -0.90 -30.14
C PRO A 241 -16.88 -1.10 -29.57
N GLU A 242 -15.84 -0.84 -30.37
CA GLU A 242 -14.49 -0.66 -29.87
C GLU A 242 -14.41 0.74 -29.22
N TYR A 243 -14.33 0.78 -27.90
CA TYR A 243 -14.00 2.01 -27.19
C TYR A 243 -12.53 2.36 -27.48
N THR A 244 -12.28 3.16 -28.51
CA THR A 244 -10.94 3.66 -28.87
C THR A 244 -10.48 4.83 -27.99
N GLY A 245 -11.35 5.31 -27.10
CA GLY A 245 -11.03 6.27 -26.04
C GLY A 245 -10.96 5.61 -24.67
N GLY A 246 -10.03 6.07 -23.83
CA GLY A 246 -10.02 5.77 -22.39
C GLY A 246 -10.75 6.84 -21.59
N PHE A 247 -11.07 6.54 -20.32
CA PHE A 247 -11.70 7.50 -19.41
C PHE A 247 -10.76 8.67 -19.08
N ASP A 248 -11.31 9.89 -19.00
CA ASP A 248 -10.58 11.05 -18.46
C ASP A 248 -10.36 10.91 -16.96
N VAL A 249 -11.36 10.41 -16.24
CA VAL A 249 -11.31 10.27 -14.79
C VAL A 249 -12.01 8.97 -14.36
N VAL A 250 -11.34 8.19 -13.51
CA VAL A 250 -11.92 7.05 -12.80
C VAL A 250 -11.78 7.32 -11.30
N ILE A 251 -12.88 7.45 -10.58
CA ILE A 251 -12.88 7.69 -9.13
C ILE A 251 -13.66 6.59 -8.43
N GLY A 252 -13.22 6.15 -7.26
CA GLY A 252 -13.95 5.14 -6.51
C GLY A 252 -13.33 4.72 -5.18
N ASN A 253 -14.04 3.79 -4.53
CA ASN A 253 -13.62 3.07 -3.33
C ASN A 253 -13.71 1.56 -3.67
N PRO A 254 -12.62 0.94 -4.16
CA PRO A 254 -12.64 -0.47 -4.58
C PRO A 254 -12.90 -1.41 -3.40
N PRO A 255 -13.41 -2.64 -3.63
CA PRO A 255 -13.68 -3.58 -2.54
C PRO A 255 -12.41 -4.07 -1.84
N TYR A 256 -12.48 -4.29 -0.52
CA TYR A 256 -11.35 -4.74 0.30
C TYR A 256 -11.46 -6.23 0.64
N LEU A 257 -11.10 -7.09 -0.32
CA LEU A 257 -11.16 -8.55 -0.16
C LEU A 257 -9.79 -9.19 -0.39
N ARG A 258 -9.40 -10.07 0.53
CA ARG A 258 -8.14 -10.84 0.42
C ARG A 258 -8.31 -12.06 -0.47
N LYS A 259 -7.22 -12.49 -1.11
CA LYS A 259 -7.15 -13.72 -1.92
C LYS A 259 -7.76 -14.95 -1.24
N GLN A 260 -7.53 -15.16 0.07
CA GLN A 260 -8.04 -16.36 0.76
C GLN A 260 -9.57 -16.49 0.63
N GLY A 261 -10.31 -15.39 0.80
CA GLY A 261 -11.76 -15.39 0.61
C GLY A 261 -12.17 -15.62 -0.85
N LEU A 262 -11.33 -15.24 -1.82
CA LEU A 262 -11.57 -15.54 -3.24
C LEU A 262 -11.30 -17.00 -3.58
N VAL A 263 -10.28 -17.63 -2.99
CA VAL A 263 -9.94 -19.04 -3.24
C VAL A 263 -11.06 -19.96 -2.75
N GLU A 264 -11.66 -19.65 -1.59
CA GLU A 264 -12.74 -20.45 -1.01
C GLU A 264 -14.01 -20.44 -1.85
N HIS A 265 -14.33 -19.31 -2.50
CA HIS A 265 -15.60 -19.13 -3.21
C HIS A 265 -15.49 -19.10 -4.74
N TYR A 266 -14.33 -18.71 -5.30
CA TYR A 266 -14.15 -18.39 -6.73
C TYR A 266 -12.75 -18.79 -7.28
N PRO A 267 -12.31 -20.07 -7.17
CA PRO A 267 -10.94 -20.48 -7.53
C PRO A 267 -10.57 -20.21 -9.00
N LYS A 268 -11.50 -20.39 -9.95
CA LYS A 268 -11.24 -20.11 -11.38
C LYS A 268 -10.97 -18.63 -11.67
N MET A 269 -11.55 -17.71 -10.88
CA MET A 269 -11.30 -16.29 -11.03
C MET A 269 -9.89 -15.94 -10.55
N VAL A 270 -9.40 -16.61 -9.50
CA VAL A 270 -8.04 -16.45 -8.99
C VAL A 270 -7.01 -16.83 -10.07
N GLU A 271 -7.20 -17.96 -10.75
CA GLU A 271 -6.35 -18.37 -11.87
C GLU A 271 -6.33 -17.34 -13.00
N TYR A 272 -7.49 -16.81 -13.36
CA TYR A 272 -7.60 -15.74 -14.35
C TYR A 272 -6.82 -14.49 -13.90
N TYR A 273 -6.96 -14.06 -12.64
CA TYR A 273 -6.26 -12.87 -12.15
C TYR A 273 -4.74 -13.04 -12.18
N GLU A 274 -4.23 -14.19 -11.71
CA GLU A 274 -2.79 -14.48 -11.68
C GLU A 274 -2.15 -14.55 -13.08
N GLN A 275 -2.94 -14.93 -14.10
CA GLN A 275 -2.47 -14.95 -15.49
C GLN A 275 -2.50 -13.58 -16.18
N ASN A 276 -3.37 -12.67 -15.73
CA ASN A 276 -3.68 -11.43 -16.47
C ASN A 276 -3.21 -10.14 -15.78
N PHE A 277 -2.83 -10.18 -14.50
CA PHE A 277 -2.47 -8.99 -13.73
C PHE A 277 -1.12 -9.15 -13.04
N ILE A 278 -0.25 -8.15 -13.19
CA ILE A 278 1.06 -8.11 -12.51
C ILE A 278 0.86 -7.94 -11.00
N SER A 279 -0.17 -7.18 -10.59
CA SER A 279 -0.56 -6.99 -9.20
C SER A 279 -1.06 -8.25 -8.50
N ALA A 280 -1.43 -9.30 -9.24
CA ALA A 280 -1.81 -10.60 -8.70
C ALA A 280 -0.61 -11.48 -8.34
N THR A 281 0.33 -10.97 -7.52
CA THR A 281 1.54 -11.69 -7.11
C THR A 281 1.35 -12.40 -5.75
N SER A 282 1.54 -13.72 -5.69
CA SER A 282 1.42 -14.54 -4.47
C SER A 282 0.07 -14.37 -3.73
N ASN A 283 0.08 -13.75 -2.55
CA ASN A 283 -1.14 -13.27 -1.88
C ASN A 283 -1.38 -11.83 -2.35
N TYR A 284 -2.63 -11.45 -2.57
CA TYR A 284 -3.00 -10.09 -2.96
C TYR A 284 -4.39 -9.73 -2.42
N ASP A 285 -4.64 -8.42 -2.34
CA ASP A 285 -5.97 -7.87 -2.09
C ASP A 285 -6.57 -7.37 -3.40
N ILE A 286 -7.87 -7.59 -3.61
CA ILE A 286 -8.52 -7.34 -4.90
C ILE A 286 -8.42 -5.87 -5.35
N TYR A 287 -8.35 -4.92 -4.42
CA TYR A 287 -8.20 -3.51 -4.75
C TYR A 287 -6.89 -3.20 -5.52
N ALA A 288 -5.86 -4.04 -5.39
CA ALA A 288 -4.64 -3.93 -6.19
C ALA A 288 -4.92 -4.18 -7.68
N LEU A 289 -5.77 -5.18 -7.97
CA LEU A 289 -6.20 -5.47 -9.34
C LEU A 289 -7.05 -4.34 -9.92
N PHE A 290 -7.90 -3.71 -9.09
CA PHE A 290 -8.69 -2.55 -9.48
C PHE A 290 -7.81 -1.36 -9.88
N MET A 291 -6.72 -1.10 -9.15
CA MET A 291 -5.75 -0.07 -9.51
C MET A 291 -5.11 -0.33 -10.87
N GLU A 292 -4.60 -1.55 -11.10
CA GLU A 292 -3.99 -1.92 -12.38
C GLU A 292 -5.00 -1.86 -13.54
N ARG A 293 -6.21 -2.40 -13.34
CA ARG A 293 -7.26 -2.39 -14.36
C ARG A 293 -7.70 -0.98 -14.72
N SER A 294 -7.92 -0.13 -13.73
CA SER A 294 -8.39 1.25 -13.92
C SER A 294 -7.33 2.11 -14.61
N TYR A 295 -6.06 1.91 -14.27
CA TYR A 295 -4.94 2.49 -15.02
C TYR A 295 -4.95 2.08 -16.50
N GLY A 296 -5.31 0.82 -16.80
CA GLY A 296 -5.47 0.36 -18.19
C GLY A 296 -6.57 1.12 -18.94
N LEU A 297 -7.68 1.41 -18.26
CA LEU A 297 -8.91 1.99 -18.83
C LEU A 297 -8.87 3.50 -19.06
N ILE A 298 -8.01 4.26 -18.37
CA ILE A 298 -7.88 5.71 -18.57
C ILE A 298 -7.20 6.07 -19.90
N ASN A 299 -7.46 7.25 -20.44
CA ASN A 299 -6.72 7.76 -21.61
C ASN A 299 -5.32 8.28 -21.23
N GLN A 300 -4.55 8.79 -22.21
CA GLN A 300 -3.16 9.24 -22.01
C GLN A 300 -3.01 10.36 -20.97
N TYR A 301 -4.04 11.18 -20.80
CA TYR A 301 -4.07 12.30 -19.84
C TYR A 301 -4.99 12.03 -18.65
N GLY A 302 -5.60 10.84 -18.61
CA GLY A 302 -6.58 10.51 -17.60
C GLY A 302 -5.97 10.25 -16.23
N ILE A 303 -6.84 10.27 -15.23
CA ILE A 303 -6.49 10.07 -13.82
C ILE A 303 -7.39 9.00 -13.21
N THR A 304 -6.81 8.05 -12.50
CA THR A 304 -7.54 7.18 -11.56
C THR A 304 -7.30 7.70 -10.15
N SER A 305 -8.33 7.93 -9.34
CA SER A 305 -8.19 8.33 -7.93
C SER A 305 -9.01 7.41 -7.03
N PHE A 306 -8.35 6.73 -6.10
CA PHE A 306 -9.01 5.79 -5.18
C PHE A 306 -8.67 6.08 -3.73
N ILE A 307 -9.67 5.88 -2.86
CA ILE A 307 -9.45 5.67 -1.43
C ILE A 307 -9.42 4.16 -1.15
N LEU A 308 -8.34 3.68 -0.53
CA LEU A 308 -8.12 2.25 -0.29
C LEU A 308 -7.10 2.01 0.84
N PRO A 309 -6.96 0.77 1.36
CA PRO A 309 -6.01 0.48 2.44
C PRO A 309 -4.58 0.67 1.98
N HIS A 310 -3.76 1.38 2.76
CA HIS A 310 -2.39 1.72 2.35
C HIS A 310 -1.38 0.56 2.50
N LYS A 311 -1.80 -0.60 3.02
CA LYS A 311 -0.90 -1.73 3.32
C LYS A 311 -0.09 -2.22 2.11
N PHE A 312 -0.56 -1.98 0.88
CA PHE A 312 0.18 -2.30 -0.33
C PHE A 312 1.49 -1.50 -0.47
N LEU A 313 1.75 -0.47 0.34
CA LEU A 313 3.02 0.26 0.37
C LEU A 313 4.14 -0.57 1.03
N ILE A 314 3.80 -1.37 2.04
CA ILE A 314 4.79 -2.03 2.91
C ILE A 314 4.67 -3.56 2.95
N ALA A 315 3.48 -4.12 2.76
CA ALA A 315 3.27 -5.55 2.93
C ALA A 315 3.73 -6.35 1.70
N ASP A 316 4.17 -7.60 1.90
CA ASP A 316 4.65 -8.48 0.83
C ASP A 316 3.64 -8.66 -0.32
N PHE A 317 2.34 -8.69 -0.01
CA PHE A 317 1.28 -8.82 -1.01
C PHE A 317 1.28 -7.67 -2.05
N GLY A 318 1.81 -6.50 -1.67
CA GLY A 318 1.88 -5.34 -2.55
C GLY A 318 3.03 -5.37 -3.55
N LEU A 319 3.89 -6.41 -3.54
CA LEU A 319 5.09 -6.47 -4.39
C LEU A 319 4.75 -6.30 -5.88
N GLY A 320 3.72 -6.99 -6.35
CA GLY A 320 3.28 -6.93 -7.75
C GLY A 320 2.82 -5.53 -8.16
N ILE A 321 1.97 -4.89 -7.35
CA ILE A 321 1.47 -3.55 -7.67
C ILE A 321 2.55 -2.48 -7.54
N ARG A 322 3.46 -2.58 -6.57
CA ARG A 322 4.61 -1.67 -6.44
C ARG A 322 5.56 -1.78 -7.63
N LYS A 323 5.81 -3.00 -8.12
CA LYS A 323 6.56 -3.23 -9.35
C LYS A 323 5.89 -2.55 -10.54
N PHE A 324 4.58 -2.75 -10.72
CA PHE A 324 3.80 -2.09 -11.77
C PHE A 324 3.90 -0.56 -11.68
N PHE A 325 3.73 0.02 -10.49
CA PHE A 325 3.83 1.46 -10.28
C PHE A 325 5.22 2.02 -10.61
N LYS A 326 6.29 1.32 -10.22
CA LYS A 326 7.67 1.73 -10.51
C LYS A 326 7.96 1.70 -12.01
N GLU A 327 7.63 0.61 -12.70
CA GLU A 327 7.89 0.44 -14.14
C GLU A 327 7.11 1.42 -15.01
N LYS A 328 5.88 1.75 -14.60
CA LYS A 328 4.99 2.67 -15.33
C LYS A 328 5.07 4.13 -14.87
N THR A 329 5.81 4.42 -13.80
CA THR A 329 5.81 5.73 -13.12
C THR A 329 4.38 6.21 -12.82
N ALA A 330 3.51 5.29 -12.41
CA ALA A 330 2.06 5.44 -12.49
C ALA A 330 1.48 6.41 -11.44
N VAL A 331 1.99 6.36 -10.22
CA VAL A 331 1.51 7.18 -9.09
C VAL A 331 1.84 8.65 -9.32
N ASN A 332 0.82 9.50 -9.26
CA ASN A 332 0.95 10.94 -9.34
C ASN A 332 1.02 11.56 -7.95
N ASN A 333 0.00 11.29 -7.14
CA ASN A 333 -0.15 11.82 -5.81
C ASN A 333 -0.53 10.67 -4.88
N LEU A 334 -0.07 10.73 -3.63
CA LEU A 334 -0.49 9.83 -2.58
C LEU A 334 -0.68 10.59 -1.27
N VAL A 335 -1.91 10.61 -0.76
CA VAL A 335 -2.21 11.14 0.58
C VAL A 335 -2.36 9.97 1.54
N HIS A 336 -1.50 9.91 2.55
CA HIS A 336 -1.44 8.84 3.53
C HIS A 336 -2.04 9.32 4.87
N PHE A 337 -3.05 8.61 5.39
CA PHE A 337 -3.70 9.01 6.66
C PHE A 337 -3.05 8.44 7.91
N GLY A 338 -1.87 7.81 7.77
CA GLY A 338 -1.16 7.21 8.90
C GLY A 338 -1.97 6.10 9.55
N SER A 339 -1.93 6.03 10.88
CA SER A 339 -2.73 5.11 11.69
C SER A 339 -4.13 5.64 12.07
N GLU A 340 -4.61 6.69 11.40
CA GLU A 340 -5.93 7.26 11.66
C GLU A 340 -7.05 6.48 10.96
N ILE A 341 -8.20 6.38 11.65
CA ILE A 341 -9.38 5.69 11.12
C ILE A 341 -10.27 6.73 10.43
N VAL A 342 -10.31 6.68 9.10
CA VAL A 342 -11.18 7.54 8.29
C VAL A 342 -12.64 7.11 8.37
N PHE A 343 -12.90 5.80 8.45
CA PHE A 343 -14.25 5.23 8.48
C PHE A 343 -14.52 4.54 9.81
N THR A 344 -15.47 5.05 10.59
CA THR A 344 -15.81 4.53 11.92
C THR A 344 -16.26 3.06 11.91
N GLU A 345 -16.85 2.61 10.80
CA GLU A 345 -17.36 1.25 10.61
C GLU A 345 -16.28 0.23 10.17
N ALA A 346 -15.06 0.69 9.84
CA ALA A 346 -13.99 -0.17 9.34
C ALA A 346 -12.64 0.15 10.01
N ALA A 347 -12.03 -0.84 10.67
CA ALA A 347 -10.72 -0.73 11.31
C ALA A 347 -9.56 -0.87 10.29
N THR A 348 -9.62 -0.14 9.17
CA THR A 348 -8.59 -0.17 8.11
C THR A 348 -7.98 1.21 7.92
N TYR A 349 -6.66 1.26 7.92
CA TYR A 349 -5.93 2.48 7.61
C TYR A 349 -5.82 2.69 6.09
N THR A 350 -6.25 3.86 5.64
CA THR A 350 -6.42 4.16 4.21
C THR A 350 -5.44 5.21 3.70
N CYS A 351 -5.34 5.31 2.39
CA CYS A 351 -4.73 6.42 1.66
C CYS A 351 -5.62 6.80 0.48
N ILE A 352 -5.41 8.01 -0.07
CA ILE A 352 -5.89 8.39 -1.40
C ILE A 352 -4.71 8.27 -2.36
N ILE A 353 -4.90 7.58 -3.48
CA ILE A 353 -3.86 7.42 -4.50
C ILE A 353 -4.38 7.84 -5.87
N ASP A 354 -3.60 8.69 -6.54
CA ASP A 354 -3.86 9.13 -7.91
C ASP A 354 -2.89 8.43 -8.86
N LEU A 355 -3.39 7.85 -9.95
CA LEU A 355 -2.62 7.21 -11.01
C LEU A 355 -2.81 7.90 -12.35
N THR A 356 -1.78 7.98 -13.18
CA THR A 356 -1.84 8.56 -14.54
C THR A 356 -0.81 7.93 -15.48
N LYS A 357 -1.08 7.96 -16.79
CA LYS A 357 -0.17 7.47 -17.85
C LYS A 357 0.95 8.45 -18.20
N THR A 358 0.96 9.66 -17.62
CA THR A 358 2.03 10.64 -17.82
C THR A 358 3.30 10.20 -17.11
N ARG A 359 4.39 10.01 -17.87
CA ARG A 359 5.72 9.67 -17.33
C ARG A 359 6.27 10.81 -16.47
N LYS A 360 6.95 10.45 -15.39
CA LYS A 360 7.53 11.41 -14.43
C LYS A 360 8.71 10.81 -13.67
N GLU A 361 9.58 11.69 -13.18
CA GLU A 361 10.75 11.30 -12.38
C GLU A 361 10.43 11.14 -10.90
N LYS A 362 9.48 11.93 -10.40
CA LYS A 362 9.07 11.95 -8.98
C LYS A 362 7.58 11.69 -8.82
N LEU A 363 7.21 10.98 -7.76
CA LEU A 363 5.83 10.97 -7.24
C LEU A 363 5.71 12.01 -6.13
N ARG A 364 4.49 12.56 -5.95
CA ARG A 364 4.17 13.44 -4.84
C ARG A 364 3.44 12.68 -3.75
N PHE A 365 3.73 12.97 -2.50
CA PHE A 365 3.01 12.38 -1.39
C PHE A 365 2.85 13.35 -0.23
N LYS A 366 1.92 13.04 0.67
CA LYS A 366 1.78 13.74 1.94
C LYS A 366 1.17 12.83 2.99
N LYS A 367 1.70 12.84 4.21
CA LYS A 367 1.04 12.26 5.38
C LYS A 367 0.21 13.35 6.07
N LEU A 368 -1.09 13.12 6.27
CA LEU A 368 -2.03 14.08 6.87
C LEU A 368 -2.98 13.38 7.81
N LYS A 369 -3.47 14.09 8.83
CA LYS A 369 -4.68 13.65 9.53
C LYS A 369 -5.91 13.86 8.64
N PRO A 370 -6.97 13.05 8.75
CA PRO A 370 -8.16 13.19 7.92
C PRO A 370 -8.78 14.59 7.95
N GLU A 371 -8.73 15.27 9.11
CA GLU A 371 -9.29 16.61 9.29
C GLU A 371 -8.50 17.69 8.53
N GLN A 372 -7.22 17.43 8.24
CA GLN A 372 -6.30 18.37 7.57
C GLN A 372 -6.35 18.27 6.04
N LEU A 373 -7.15 17.35 5.48
CA LEU A 373 -7.17 17.05 4.05
C LEU A 373 -7.48 18.28 3.18
N PHE A 374 -8.30 19.19 3.69
CA PHE A 374 -8.73 20.40 3.00
C PHE A 374 -7.92 21.64 3.38
N ASP A 375 -7.01 21.53 4.35
CA ASP A 375 -6.11 22.61 4.71
C ASP A 375 -5.01 22.76 3.65
N PRO A 376 -4.46 23.96 3.43
CA PRO A 376 -3.31 24.13 2.55
C PRO A 376 -2.10 23.33 3.08
N PHE A 377 -1.57 22.42 2.26
CA PHE A 377 -0.35 21.68 2.57
C PHE A 377 0.62 21.69 1.39
N VAL A 378 1.91 21.55 1.71
CA VAL A 378 2.98 21.41 0.72
C VAL A 378 3.23 19.94 0.47
N TRP A 379 3.23 19.56 -0.81
CA TRP A 379 3.56 18.20 -1.24
C TRP A 379 5.03 17.90 -1.02
N GLU A 380 5.31 16.73 -0.46
CA GLU A 380 6.64 16.13 -0.50
C GLU A 380 6.80 15.35 -1.80
N SER A 381 8.05 15.04 -2.18
CA SER A 381 8.34 14.32 -3.42
C SER A 381 9.43 13.29 -3.23
N MET A 382 9.31 12.17 -3.94
CA MET A 382 10.32 11.11 -3.97
C MET A 382 10.58 10.65 -5.40
N LYS A 383 11.85 10.46 -5.75
CA LYS A 383 12.28 9.94 -7.06
C LYS A 383 11.89 8.46 -7.21
N TYR A 384 11.33 8.10 -8.36
CA TYR A 384 11.00 6.71 -8.70
C TYR A 384 12.21 5.78 -8.70
N GLU A 385 13.40 6.32 -8.97
CA GLU A 385 14.66 5.57 -8.94
C GLU A 385 14.98 5.04 -7.54
N LYS A 386 14.66 5.81 -6.49
CA LYS A 386 14.87 5.43 -5.08
C LYS A 386 13.84 4.42 -4.55
N LEU A 387 12.67 4.29 -5.20
CA LEU A 387 11.64 3.34 -4.76
C LEU A 387 12.07 1.89 -4.98
N THR A 388 11.80 1.01 -4.01
CA THR A 388 12.04 -0.43 -4.16
C THR A 388 10.75 -1.18 -4.52
N THR A 389 10.87 -2.46 -4.89
CA THR A 389 9.70 -3.34 -4.99
C THR A 389 9.30 -3.95 -3.65
N LYS A 390 10.19 -3.86 -2.64
CA LYS A 390 9.96 -4.39 -1.29
C LYS A 390 9.07 -3.46 -0.48
N ASN A 391 9.54 -2.27 -0.12
CA ASN A 391 8.76 -1.29 0.65
C ASN A 391 8.81 0.09 -0.04
N TRP A 392 7.69 0.81 0.05
CA TRP A 392 7.57 2.22 -0.29
C TRP A 392 7.42 3.02 1.01
N ASP A 393 8.55 3.26 1.68
CA ASP A 393 8.61 4.15 2.83
C ASP A 393 8.67 5.58 2.31
N LEU A 394 7.48 6.18 2.15
CA LEU A 394 7.33 7.51 1.57
C LEU A 394 7.82 8.57 2.56
N GLN A 395 9.09 8.92 2.42
CA GLN A 395 9.83 9.90 3.21
C GLN A 395 10.36 11.02 2.32
N SER A 396 10.53 12.22 2.89
CA SER A 396 11.09 13.35 2.14
C SER A 396 12.56 13.07 1.76
N GLU A 397 13.10 13.77 0.76
CA GLU A 397 14.50 13.57 0.34
C GLU A 397 15.46 13.87 1.51
N GLU A 398 15.14 14.87 2.33
CA GLU A 398 15.91 15.27 3.52
C GLU A 398 15.88 14.20 4.62
N VAL A 399 14.73 13.57 4.87
CA VAL A 399 14.62 12.45 5.83
C VAL A 399 15.47 11.27 5.37
N VAL A 400 15.41 10.92 4.08
CA VAL A 400 16.22 9.83 3.51
C VAL A 400 17.71 10.11 3.68
N GLU A 401 18.16 11.34 3.42
CA GLU A 401 19.56 11.74 3.59
C GLU A 401 20.04 11.62 5.05
N ILE A 402 19.18 11.99 6.02
CA ILE A 402 19.49 11.82 7.45
C ILE A 402 19.57 10.33 7.80
N ILE A 403 18.62 9.49 7.37
CA ILE A 403 18.67 8.04 7.63
C ILE A 403 19.94 7.42 7.01
N GLU A 404 20.26 7.73 5.74
CA GLU A 404 21.48 7.27 5.08
C GLU A 404 22.76 7.75 5.82
N LYS A 405 22.71 8.90 6.49
CA LYS A 405 23.79 9.40 7.36
C LYS A 405 23.89 8.63 8.67
N LEU A 406 22.76 8.32 9.32
CA LEU A 406 22.73 7.48 10.53
C LEU A 406 23.27 6.07 10.21
N GLU A 407 22.90 5.49 9.07
CA GLU A 407 23.31 4.14 8.65
C GLU A 407 24.83 4.00 8.40
N LYS A 408 25.57 5.11 8.30
CA LYS A 408 27.05 5.08 8.19
C LYS A 408 27.76 4.80 9.51
N GLN A 409 27.05 4.80 10.63
CA GLN A 409 27.65 4.48 11.91
C GLN A 409 28.14 3.02 11.93
N PRO A 410 29.25 2.72 12.62
CA PRO A 410 29.95 1.45 12.45
C PRO A 410 29.32 0.28 13.19
N GLN A 411 28.43 0.56 14.15
CA GLN A 411 27.76 -0.45 14.95
C GLN A 411 26.24 -0.35 14.79
N THR A 412 25.54 -1.38 15.22
CA THR A 412 24.09 -1.40 15.35
C THR A 412 23.71 -1.95 16.71
N ILE A 413 22.45 -1.80 17.10
CA ILE A 413 21.93 -2.48 18.30
C ILE A 413 22.22 -3.99 18.26
N ASP A 414 22.13 -4.64 17.10
CA ASP A 414 22.41 -6.08 16.97
C ASP A 414 23.88 -6.45 17.19
N SER A 415 24.81 -5.55 16.83
CA SER A 415 26.24 -5.79 17.04
C SER A 415 26.67 -5.52 18.49
N VAL A 416 26.07 -4.54 19.16
CA VAL A 416 26.41 -4.12 20.54
C VAL A 416 25.80 -5.02 21.61
N PHE A 417 24.54 -5.43 21.45
CA PHE A 417 23.82 -6.20 22.46
C PHE A 417 23.91 -7.70 22.16
N ASP A 418 24.24 -8.50 23.18
CA ASP A 418 24.31 -9.96 23.08
C ASP A 418 22.92 -10.56 22.91
N LYS A 419 21.98 -10.02 23.69
CA LYS A 419 20.61 -10.47 23.73
C LYS A 419 19.63 -9.32 23.76
N ILE A 420 18.61 -9.42 22.91
CA ILE A 420 17.39 -8.63 23.02
C ILE A 420 16.24 -9.61 23.15
N PHE A 421 15.63 -9.68 24.33
CA PHE A 421 14.67 -10.73 24.67
C PHE A 421 13.34 -10.17 25.15
N GLN A 422 12.27 -10.89 24.80
CA GLN A 422 10.93 -10.65 25.32
C GLN A 422 10.78 -11.32 26.70
N GLY A 423 9.94 -10.74 27.55
CA GLY A 423 9.72 -11.24 28.91
C GLY A 423 8.94 -12.55 29.04
N ILE A 424 8.52 -12.83 30.26
CA ILE A 424 7.86 -14.08 30.65
C ILE A 424 6.50 -14.22 29.96
N ALA A 425 6.29 -15.37 29.32
CA ALA A 425 5.00 -15.80 28.79
C ALA A 425 4.42 -16.92 29.68
N THR A 426 3.53 -16.55 30.61
CA THR A 426 2.94 -17.51 31.57
C THR A 426 1.85 -18.39 30.97
N SER A 427 1.26 -17.94 29.83
CA SER A 427 0.03 -18.46 29.21
C SER A 427 -1.20 -18.54 30.13
N LEU A 428 -1.14 -17.96 31.34
CA LEU A 428 -2.23 -17.89 32.32
C LEU A 428 -1.95 -16.79 33.36
N ASP A 429 -1.88 -15.54 32.93
CA ASP A 429 -1.59 -14.40 33.82
C ASP A 429 -2.56 -14.34 35.01
N ALA A 430 -3.83 -14.73 34.81
CA ALA A 430 -4.85 -14.76 35.86
C ALA A 430 -4.54 -15.67 37.06
N VAL A 431 -3.52 -16.54 36.98
CA VAL A 431 -3.07 -17.40 38.08
C VAL A 431 -1.61 -17.11 38.44
N TYR A 432 -0.75 -16.84 37.46
CA TYR A 432 0.68 -16.66 37.70
C TYR A 432 1.05 -15.23 38.10
N VAL A 433 0.27 -14.22 37.70
CA VAL A 433 0.57 -12.80 37.95
C VAL A 433 -0.50 -12.24 38.88
N PHE A 434 -0.07 -11.55 39.93
CA PHE A 434 -0.98 -10.98 40.92
C PHE A 434 -0.40 -9.70 41.53
N GLN A 435 -1.29 -8.80 41.94
CA GLN A 435 -0.90 -7.67 42.79
C GLN A 435 -0.72 -8.18 44.23
N GLY A 436 0.33 -7.73 44.91
CA GLY A 436 0.60 -8.18 46.26
C GLY A 436 1.45 -7.22 47.08
N GLU A 437 1.52 -7.50 48.38
CA GLU A 437 2.29 -6.73 49.34
C GLU A 437 3.23 -7.65 50.12
N GLU A 438 4.44 -7.15 50.41
CA GLU A 438 5.41 -7.92 51.18
C GLU A 438 5.00 -8.00 52.65
N TYR A 439 5.01 -9.22 53.20
CA TYR A 439 4.74 -9.48 54.61
C TYR A 439 5.73 -10.52 55.16
N GLY A 440 6.85 -10.02 55.72
CA GLY A 440 7.95 -10.86 56.19
C GLY A 440 8.57 -11.68 55.05
N ASN A 441 8.52 -13.01 55.17
CA ASN A 441 9.03 -13.96 54.17
C ASN A 441 7.99 -14.35 53.10
N PHE A 442 6.83 -13.71 53.10
CA PHE A 442 5.72 -14.01 52.19
C PHE A 442 5.30 -12.77 51.41
N ILE A 443 4.62 -12.99 50.28
CA ILE A 443 3.82 -11.98 49.58
C ILE A 443 2.35 -12.34 49.79
N LYS A 444 1.57 -11.37 50.28
CA LYS A 444 0.11 -11.49 50.40
C LYS A 444 -0.51 -11.03 49.09
N GLY A 445 -1.42 -11.83 48.55
CA GLY A 445 -2.11 -11.54 47.31
C GLY A 445 -3.60 -11.83 47.38
N TYR A 446 -4.34 -11.20 46.48
CA TYR A 446 -5.76 -11.43 46.28
C TYR A 446 -6.05 -11.63 44.80
N ASN A 447 -6.72 -12.74 44.47
CA ASN A 447 -7.16 -13.02 43.11
C ASN A 447 -8.64 -12.65 42.96
N GLU A 448 -8.90 -11.47 42.38
CA GLU A 448 -10.26 -10.94 42.21
C GLU A 448 -11.16 -11.87 41.38
N LYS A 449 -10.60 -12.57 40.38
CA LYS A 449 -11.38 -13.44 39.50
C LYS A 449 -11.97 -14.64 40.24
N TYR A 450 -11.27 -15.14 41.25
CA TYR A 450 -11.65 -16.34 42.00
C TYR A 450 -12.01 -16.06 43.45
N ASP A 451 -12.03 -14.78 43.85
CA ASP A 451 -12.24 -14.32 45.24
C ASP A 451 -11.39 -15.11 46.25
N TYR A 452 -10.08 -15.19 45.97
CA TYR A 452 -9.16 -16.02 46.73
C TYR A 452 -8.01 -15.21 47.32
N HIS A 453 -7.93 -15.22 48.65
CA HIS A 453 -6.82 -14.64 49.40
C HIS A 453 -5.76 -15.69 49.66
N PHE A 454 -4.49 -15.33 49.49
CA PHE A 454 -3.39 -16.27 49.65
C PHE A 454 -2.11 -15.57 50.10
N GLU A 455 -1.17 -16.40 50.54
CA GLU A 455 0.19 -15.98 50.84
C GLU A 455 1.14 -16.93 50.11
N ILE A 456 2.20 -16.40 49.49
CA ILE A 456 3.21 -17.22 48.79
C ILE A 456 4.59 -16.85 49.33
N GLU A 457 5.43 -17.86 49.56
CA GLU A 457 6.82 -17.70 49.96
C GLU A 457 7.62 -16.89 48.93
N LYS A 458 8.43 -15.92 49.38
CA LYS A 458 9.21 -15.03 48.50
C LYS A 458 10.13 -15.76 47.50
N GLU A 459 10.62 -16.94 47.86
CA GLU A 459 11.45 -17.77 46.97
C GLU A 459 10.71 -18.18 45.68
N MET A 460 9.39 -18.35 45.75
CA MET A 460 8.56 -18.77 44.62
C MET A 460 8.13 -17.60 43.71
N VAL A 461 8.51 -16.36 44.02
CA VAL A 461 7.97 -15.18 43.31
C VAL A 461 9.06 -14.21 42.90
N LYS A 462 8.79 -13.47 41.82
CA LYS A 462 9.63 -12.37 41.35
C LYS A 462 8.78 -11.11 41.10
N PRO A 463 9.30 -9.90 41.38
CA PRO A 463 8.68 -8.66 40.92
C PRO A 463 8.50 -8.68 39.41
N ILE A 464 7.32 -8.32 38.91
CA ILE A 464 7.05 -8.32 37.47
C ILE A 464 6.45 -6.99 36.99
N PHE A 465 6.99 -6.49 35.89
CA PHE A 465 6.49 -5.30 35.20
C PHE A 465 5.79 -5.64 33.88
N GLY A 466 4.77 -4.87 33.55
CA GLY A 466 4.14 -4.80 32.25
C GLY A 466 4.62 -3.59 31.45
N GLY A 467 4.20 -3.52 30.18
CA GLY A 467 4.57 -2.41 29.30
C GLY A 467 4.18 -1.03 29.85
N ARG A 468 3.10 -0.94 30.65
CA ARG A 468 2.64 0.33 31.25
C ARG A 468 3.49 0.80 32.43
N ASP A 469 4.37 -0.04 32.94
CA ASP A 469 5.18 0.26 34.11
C ASP A 469 6.55 0.84 33.70
N ILE A 470 7.00 0.63 32.46
CA ILE A 470 8.31 1.09 31.98
C ILE A 470 8.26 2.53 31.46
N PHE A 471 8.90 3.48 32.14
CA PHE A 471 8.96 4.89 31.72
C PHE A 471 10.41 5.33 31.41
N LYS A 472 10.55 6.47 30.73
CA LYS A 472 11.85 7.03 30.31
C LYS A 472 12.70 7.38 31.54
N TYR A 473 13.84 6.72 31.70
CA TYR A 473 14.79 6.88 32.82
C TYR A 473 14.15 6.73 34.22
N ASP A 474 13.09 5.94 34.34
CA ASP A 474 12.39 5.78 35.63
C ASP A 474 12.26 4.30 35.99
N ILE A 475 12.40 4.01 37.28
CA ILE A 475 12.29 2.65 37.82
C ILE A 475 10.96 2.58 38.56
N PRO A 476 9.96 1.87 38.03
CA PRO A 476 8.64 1.81 38.64
C PRO A 476 8.66 1.08 39.99
N GLU A 477 7.73 1.45 40.85
CA GLU A 477 7.49 0.72 42.10
C GLU A 477 6.92 -0.68 41.85
N ILE A 478 7.35 -1.61 42.68
CA ILE A 478 6.90 -2.99 42.63
C ILE A 478 5.50 -3.07 43.23
N SER A 479 4.52 -3.41 42.39
CA SER A 479 3.14 -3.68 42.81
C SER A 479 2.66 -5.08 42.43
N ASN A 480 3.28 -5.68 41.41
CA ASN A 480 2.88 -6.97 40.88
C ASN A 480 4.02 -7.99 41.02
N TYR A 481 3.62 -9.23 41.23
CA TYR A 481 4.50 -10.38 41.38
C TYR A 481 4.09 -11.49 40.42
N VAL A 482 5.07 -12.31 40.02
CA VAL A 482 4.85 -13.52 39.23
C VAL A 482 5.34 -14.75 39.98
N ILE A 483 4.57 -15.84 39.94
CA ILE A 483 4.99 -17.16 40.42
C ILE A 483 6.09 -17.68 39.49
N PHE A 484 7.29 -17.88 40.01
CA PHE A 484 8.49 -18.21 39.27
C PHE A 484 9.06 -19.57 39.73
N PRO A 485 8.62 -20.69 39.15
CA PRO A 485 8.98 -22.04 39.60
C PRO A 485 10.34 -22.52 39.05
N TYR A 486 11.33 -21.64 39.05
CA TYR A 486 12.66 -21.92 38.49
C TYR A 486 13.76 -21.36 39.40
N ILE A 487 14.87 -22.09 39.46
CA ILE A 487 16.12 -21.66 40.07
C ILE A 487 17.05 -21.22 38.95
N LEU A 488 17.56 -19.99 39.04
CA LEU A 488 18.51 -19.46 38.06
C LEU A 488 19.93 -19.62 38.60
N SER A 489 20.84 -20.10 37.76
CA SER A 489 22.25 -20.27 38.08
C SER A 489 23.09 -19.98 36.83
N GLY A 490 23.64 -18.77 36.73
CA GLY A 490 24.33 -18.32 35.52
C GLY A 490 23.37 -18.31 34.32
N ASP A 491 23.78 -18.93 33.21
CA ASP A 491 22.99 -19.00 31.98
C ASP A 491 21.95 -20.13 31.95
N GLU A 492 21.73 -20.81 33.09
CA GLU A 492 20.79 -21.93 33.20
C GLU A 492 19.58 -21.58 34.07
N SER A 493 18.41 -22.07 33.63
CA SER A 493 17.16 -22.04 34.40
C SER A 493 16.71 -23.46 34.69
N THR A 494 16.84 -23.89 35.93
CA THR A 494 16.50 -25.24 36.38
C THR A 494 15.08 -25.24 36.97
N PRO A 495 14.16 -26.10 36.49
CA PRO A 495 12.85 -26.24 37.09
C PRO A 495 12.92 -26.63 38.56
N MET A 496 12.06 -26.04 39.40
CA MET A 496 11.90 -26.51 40.78
C MET A 496 11.20 -27.86 40.80
N ASP A 497 11.69 -28.76 41.65
CA ASP A 497 11.07 -30.07 41.87
C ASP A 497 9.79 -29.97 42.71
N GLU A 498 8.72 -30.68 42.33
CA GLU A 498 7.43 -30.60 43.04
C GLU A 498 7.56 -31.04 44.51
N SER A 499 8.39 -32.05 44.80
CA SER A 499 8.59 -32.53 46.17
C SER A 499 9.33 -31.49 47.03
N TYR A 500 10.25 -30.74 46.43
CA TYR A 500 10.89 -29.59 47.08
C TYR A 500 9.88 -28.49 47.39
N ILE A 501 9.04 -28.10 46.42
CA ILE A 501 8.02 -27.06 46.61
C ILE A 501 7.04 -27.48 47.71
N LYS A 502 6.56 -28.73 47.68
CA LYS A 502 5.65 -29.26 48.70
C LYS A 502 6.25 -29.24 50.11
N LYS A 503 7.55 -29.52 50.24
CA LYS A 503 8.24 -29.60 51.54
C LYS A 503 8.63 -28.23 52.09
N ASN A 504 9.18 -27.35 51.24
CA ASN A 504 9.83 -26.11 51.67
C ASN A 504 8.99 -24.86 51.39
N LEU A 505 8.08 -24.92 50.42
CA LEU A 505 7.20 -23.82 50.00
C LEU A 505 5.73 -24.24 50.09
N PRO A 506 5.24 -24.67 51.27
CA PRO A 506 3.93 -25.30 51.41
C PRO A 506 2.76 -24.39 51.03
N LYS A 507 2.87 -23.06 51.15
CA LYS A 507 1.79 -22.15 50.76
C LYS A 507 1.73 -21.96 49.24
N ALA A 508 2.89 -21.83 48.59
CA ALA A 508 3.00 -21.90 47.13
C ALA A 508 2.42 -23.21 46.59
N TYR A 509 2.74 -24.35 47.21
CA TYR A 509 2.19 -25.64 46.82
C TYR A 509 0.66 -25.67 46.94
N ALA A 510 0.11 -25.19 48.05
CA ALA A 510 -1.33 -25.11 48.26
C ALA A 510 -2.01 -24.21 47.21
N TYR A 511 -1.40 -23.07 46.86
CA TYR A 511 -1.88 -22.17 45.81
C TYR A 511 -1.89 -22.86 44.44
N LEU A 512 -0.78 -23.51 44.05
CA LEU A 512 -0.69 -24.22 42.79
C LEU A 512 -1.74 -25.34 42.70
N LYS A 513 -1.91 -26.14 43.77
CA LYS A 513 -2.91 -27.22 43.80
C LYS A 513 -4.33 -26.70 43.75
N HIS A 514 -4.61 -25.53 44.33
CA HIS A 514 -5.93 -24.89 44.21
C HIS A 514 -6.29 -24.60 42.74
N PHE A 515 -5.32 -24.15 41.93
CA PHE A 515 -5.51 -23.80 40.51
C PHE A 515 -5.04 -24.88 39.53
N GLU A 516 -4.87 -26.12 39.98
CA GLU A 516 -4.25 -27.19 39.17
C GLU A 516 -5.01 -27.45 37.87
N LYS A 517 -6.35 -27.44 37.93
CA LYS A 517 -7.20 -27.67 36.77
C LYS A 517 -6.99 -26.60 35.69
N GLU A 518 -6.94 -25.33 36.08
CA GLU A 518 -6.71 -24.19 35.21
C GLU A 518 -5.30 -24.24 34.61
N ILE A 519 -4.29 -24.55 35.45
CA ILE A 519 -2.88 -24.61 35.04
C ILE A 519 -2.65 -25.74 34.03
N ARG A 520 -3.22 -26.94 34.26
CA ARG A 520 -3.14 -28.08 33.33
C ARG A 520 -3.88 -27.82 32.01
N GLY A 521 -4.95 -27.04 32.06
CA GLY A 521 -5.75 -26.66 30.89
C GLY A 521 -5.07 -25.70 29.91
N ARG A 522 -3.90 -25.12 30.25
CA ARG A 522 -3.17 -24.17 29.39
C ARG A 522 -2.81 -24.75 28.03
N GLU A 523 -2.84 -23.90 27.01
CA GLU A 523 -2.52 -24.26 25.61
C GLU A 523 -3.29 -25.50 25.11
N ARG A 524 -4.60 -25.55 25.38
CA ARG A 524 -5.49 -26.67 24.99
C ARG A 524 -5.06 -28.02 25.61
N GLY A 525 -4.65 -27.99 26.88
CA GLY A 525 -4.28 -29.19 27.64
C GLY A 525 -2.83 -29.64 27.46
N ARG A 526 -1.97 -28.82 26.83
CA ARG A 526 -0.54 -29.16 26.65
C ARG A 526 0.22 -29.32 27.97
N MET A 527 -0.28 -28.70 29.03
CA MET A 527 0.29 -28.76 30.38
C MET A 527 -0.36 -29.84 31.26
N ASP A 528 -1.22 -30.69 30.70
CA ASP A 528 -1.77 -31.84 31.42
C ASP A 528 -0.77 -33.01 31.41
N ILE A 529 0.29 -32.85 32.19
CA ILE A 529 1.41 -33.80 32.33
C ILE A 529 1.64 -34.12 33.81
N GLU A 530 2.18 -35.29 34.12
CA GLU A 530 2.36 -35.70 35.52
C GLU A 530 3.39 -34.82 36.23
N GLU A 531 4.56 -34.63 35.63
CA GLU A 531 5.65 -33.82 36.19
C GLU A 531 5.72 -32.44 35.52
N GLY A 532 5.89 -31.39 36.33
CA GLY A 532 6.13 -30.04 35.82
C GLY A 532 4.92 -29.32 35.20
N TRP A 533 3.69 -29.77 35.48
CA TRP A 533 2.45 -29.12 35.02
C TRP A 533 2.36 -27.62 35.37
N PHE A 534 3.01 -27.20 36.46
CA PHE A 534 3.09 -25.80 36.93
C PHE A 534 4.21 -24.97 36.29
N LEU A 535 5.02 -25.52 35.38
CA LEU A 535 6.13 -24.82 34.73
C LEU A 535 5.66 -23.93 33.56
N TYR A 536 6.54 -23.05 33.09
CA TYR A 536 6.31 -22.30 31.85
C TYR A 536 6.58 -23.16 30.62
N ILE A 537 5.88 -22.84 29.53
CA ILE A 537 5.98 -23.55 28.25
C ILE A 537 7.25 -23.13 27.48
N TYR A 538 7.69 -21.88 27.66
CA TYR A 538 8.80 -21.28 26.93
C TYR A 538 9.84 -20.62 27.88
N PRO A 539 10.61 -21.39 28.66
CA PRO A 539 11.54 -20.84 29.67
C PRO A 539 12.87 -20.32 29.11
N LYS A 540 13.03 -20.19 27.79
CA LYS A 540 14.33 -19.92 27.15
C LYS A 540 15.00 -18.61 27.56
N ASN A 541 14.22 -17.59 27.93
CA ASN A 541 14.76 -16.28 28.24
C ASN A 541 14.96 -16.04 29.75
N LEU A 542 14.61 -17.01 30.60
CA LEU A 542 14.61 -16.81 32.05
C LEU A 542 15.99 -16.49 32.66
N PRO A 543 17.10 -17.11 32.23
CA PRO A 543 18.42 -16.82 32.80
C PRO A 543 18.86 -15.37 32.61
N TYR A 544 18.45 -14.75 31.48
CA TYR A 544 18.91 -13.41 31.13
C TYR A 544 18.40 -12.31 32.08
N PHE A 545 17.37 -12.57 32.89
CA PHE A 545 16.82 -11.58 33.80
C PHE A 545 17.80 -11.15 34.89
N GLN A 546 18.74 -12.01 35.31
CA GLN A 546 19.72 -11.67 36.35
C GLN A 546 20.89 -10.81 35.85
N ASN A 547 20.92 -10.47 34.56
CA ASN A 547 21.94 -9.59 34.01
C ASN A 547 21.51 -8.12 34.15
N PRO A 548 22.49 -7.19 34.27
CA PRO A 548 22.25 -5.78 34.04
C PRO A 548 21.64 -5.58 32.64
N LYS A 549 20.56 -4.80 32.55
CA LYS A 549 19.78 -4.71 31.33
C LYS A 549 19.02 -3.40 31.16
N ILE A 550 18.95 -2.93 29.92
CA ILE A 550 18.04 -1.84 29.53
C ILE A 550 16.68 -2.45 29.21
N MET A 551 15.59 -1.81 29.62
CA MET A 551 14.22 -2.30 29.41
C MET A 551 13.40 -1.29 28.61
N THR A 552 12.59 -1.76 27.65
CA THR A 552 11.66 -0.92 26.88
C THR A 552 10.31 -1.60 26.66
N ARG A 553 9.25 -0.80 26.49
CA ARG A 553 7.88 -1.27 26.21
C ARG A 553 7.69 -1.63 24.73
N GLU A 554 6.99 -2.74 24.43
CA GLU A 554 6.72 -3.23 23.06
C GLU A 554 5.97 -2.20 22.20
N ILE A 555 5.04 -1.45 22.80
CA ILE A 555 4.28 -0.39 22.14
C ILE A 555 4.48 0.88 22.94
N SER A 556 5.08 1.90 22.33
CA SER A 556 5.54 3.10 23.01
C SER A 556 5.28 4.36 22.19
N LEU A 557 4.94 5.46 22.88
CA LEU A 557 4.96 6.81 22.33
C LEU A 557 6.23 7.47 22.84
N GLY A 558 7.15 7.82 21.94
CA GLY A 558 8.52 8.18 22.30
C GLY A 558 9.35 6.97 22.75
N CYS A 559 10.64 7.22 22.96
CA CYS A 559 11.55 6.24 23.56
C CYS A 559 11.36 6.24 25.08
N ASN A 560 10.74 5.17 25.59
CA ASN A 560 10.59 4.94 27.03
C ASN A 560 11.47 3.76 27.41
N MET A 561 12.72 4.03 27.78
CA MET A 561 13.66 3.03 28.25
C MET A 561 14.19 3.37 29.65
N THR A 562 14.41 2.33 30.44
CA THR A 562 15.01 2.41 31.79
C THR A 562 16.09 1.35 31.96
N TYR A 563 16.79 1.37 33.09
CA TYR A 563 17.92 0.48 33.37
C TYR A 563 17.73 -0.27 34.68
N ASP A 564 17.92 -1.59 34.60
CA ASP A 564 18.04 -2.48 35.75
C ASP A 564 19.51 -2.84 35.91
N GLU A 565 20.16 -2.22 36.88
CA GLU A 565 21.59 -2.41 37.14
C GLU A 565 21.93 -3.76 37.75
N ASN A 566 20.99 -4.35 38.52
CA ASN A 566 21.25 -5.53 39.36
C ASN A 566 20.55 -6.80 38.84
N GLY A 567 19.77 -6.70 37.76
CA GLY A 567 19.00 -7.84 37.24
C GLY A 567 17.86 -8.27 38.17
N GLU A 568 17.29 -7.32 38.93
CA GLU A 568 16.27 -7.59 39.95
C GLU A 568 14.85 -7.68 39.36
N PHE A 569 14.64 -7.02 38.23
CA PHE A 569 13.30 -6.81 37.69
C PHE A 569 12.97 -7.79 36.57
N TYR A 570 11.81 -8.44 36.70
CA TYR A 570 11.25 -9.29 35.67
C TYR A 570 10.14 -8.55 34.95
N HIS A 571 9.78 -9.01 33.76
CA HIS A 571 8.74 -8.38 32.99
C HIS A 571 7.99 -9.38 32.12
N ASN A 572 6.77 -9.01 31.73
CA ASN A 572 5.95 -9.83 30.84
C ASN A 572 6.34 -9.62 29.37
N THR A 573 5.57 -10.23 28.47
CA THR A 573 5.81 -10.18 27.02
C THR A 573 5.65 -8.80 26.39
N LYS A 574 5.16 -7.79 27.12
CA LYS A 574 4.99 -6.40 26.65
C LYS A 574 6.19 -5.52 26.89
N VAL A 575 7.29 -6.10 27.37
CA VAL A 575 8.57 -5.43 27.58
C VAL A 575 9.68 -6.28 26.93
N TYR A 576 10.67 -5.59 26.38
CA TYR A 576 11.90 -6.14 25.84
C TYR A 576 13.09 -5.66 26.67
N SER A 577 14.04 -6.55 26.91
CA SER A 577 15.30 -6.26 27.61
C SER A 577 16.50 -6.43 26.70
N PHE A 578 17.51 -5.59 26.91
CA PHE A 578 18.78 -5.58 26.17
C PHE A 578 19.92 -5.88 27.14
N VAL A 579 20.71 -6.91 26.83
CA VAL A 579 21.93 -7.30 27.56
C VAL A 579 23.12 -6.98 26.67
N LYS A 580 24.03 -6.14 27.15
CA LYS A 580 25.22 -5.67 26.39
C LYS A 580 26.26 -6.79 26.29
N LYS A 581 27.03 -6.83 25.20
CA LYS A 581 28.22 -7.70 25.12
C LYS A 581 29.37 -7.13 25.95
N ASP A 582 30.11 -8.01 26.61
CA ASP A 582 31.30 -7.64 27.38
C ASP A 582 32.42 -7.04 26.51
N SER A 583 32.42 -7.31 25.20
CA SER A 583 33.39 -6.75 24.26
C SER A 583 33.29 -5.24 24.06
N PHE A 584 32.21 -4.60 24.53
CA PHE A 584 32.04 -3.15 24.50
C PHE A 584 32.30 -2.58 25.90
N GLU A 585 33.50 -2.05 26.11
CA GLU A 585 34.00 -1.52 27.38
C GLU A 585 33.44 -0.11 27.68
N VAL A 586 32.13 -0.02 27.88
CA VAL A 586 31.42 1.18 28.32
C VAL A 586 30.23 0.80 29.21
N ASP A 587 29.88 1.65 30.17
CA ASP A 587 28.67 1.47 30.99
C ASP A 587 27.42 1.50 30.08
N GLU A 588 26.48 0.59 30.33
CA GLU A 588 25.20 0.46 29.62
C GLU A 588 24.41 1.77 29.57
N LYS A 589 24.58 2.62 30.58
CA LYS A 589 23.94 3.95 30.67
C LYS A 589 24.35 4.89 29.53
N TYR A 590 25.51 4.69 28.92
CA TYR A 590 25.88 5.39 27.68
C TYR A 590 24.88 5.09 26.56
N TYR A 591 24.58 3.81 26.34
CA TYR A 591 23.59 3.39 25.36
C TYR A 591 22.17 3.76 25.79
N LEU A 592 21.85 3.73 27.09
CA LEU A 592 20.55 4.19 27.58
C LEU A 592 20.27 5.64 27.15
N GLY A 593 21.27 6.52 27.26
CA GLY A 593 21.17 7.92 26.80
C GLY A 593 20.85 8.01 25.31
N ILE A 594 21.59 7.28 24.47
CA ILE A 594 21.38 7.26 23.01
C ILE A 594 20.01 6.66 22.66
N LEU A 595 19.62 5.57 23.30
CA LEU A 595 18.36 4.86 23.00
C LEU A 595 17.12 5.62 23.44
N ASN A 596 17.25 6.56 24.38
CA ASN A 596 16.21 7.47 24.80
C ASN A 596 16.20 8.82 24.04
N SER A 597 17.12 9.00 23.08
CA SER A 597 17.25 10.25 22.31
C SER A 597 16.16 10.47 21.26
N LYS A 598 16.01 11.72 20.84
CA LYS A 598 15.17 12.11 19.68
C LYS A 598 15.68 11.51 18.37
N VAL A 599 16.99 11.21 18.24
CA VAL A 599 17.53 10.50 17.06
C VAL A 599 16.99 9.08 16.96
N MET A 600 16.96 8.34 18.07
CA MET A 600 16.35 7.01 18.11
C MET A 600 14.85 7.07 17.79
N TRP A 601 14.15 8.06 18.35
CA TRP A 601 12.73 8.26 18.07
C TRP A 601 12.48 8.58 16.59
N PHE A 602 13.27 9.47 16.00
CA PHE A 602 13.22 9.81 14.57
C PHE A 602 13.47 8.58 13.71
N PHE A 603 14.50 7.77 14.02
CA PHE A 603 14.77 6.54 13.27
C PHE A 603 13.58 5.60 13.31
N LEU A 604 13.04 5.30 14.51
CA LEU A 604 11.89 4.41 14.66
C LEU A 604 10.62 4.96 14.00
N LYS A 605 10.41 6.28 14.00
CA LYS A 605 9.27 6.90 13.31
C LYS A 605 9.29 6.65 11.80
N ASN A 606 10.49 6.55 11.24
CA ASN A 606 10.74 6.44 9.80
C ASN A 606 10.94 4.99 9.32
N THR A 607 11.53 4.12 10.13
CA THR A 607 11.82 2.72 9.76
C THR A 607 10.92 1.69 10.45
N GLY A 608 10.26 2.11 11.53
CA GLY A 608 9.42 1.27 12.38
C GLY A 608 7.97 1.16 11.89
N SER A 609 7.16 0.44 12.67
CA SER A 609 5.73 0.30 12.41
C SER A 609 4.89 1.12 13.38
N GLU A 610 4.10 2.04 12.81
CA GLU A 610 3.16 2.89 13.53
C GLU A 610 1.91 2.09 13.97
N TYR A 611 1.45 2.39 15.18
CA TYR A 611 0.21 1.94 15.79
C TYR A 611 -0.67 3.17 16.11
N ARG A 612 -1.97 2.94 16.31
CA ARG A 612 -2.97 4.01 16.51
C ARG A 612 -2.54 5.02 17.58
N GLY A 613 -2.71 6.30 17.28
CA GLY A 613 -2.46 7.40 18.23
C GLY A 613 -0.99 7.82 18.32
N GLY A 614 -0.21 7.58 17.26
CA GLY A 614 1.22 7.95 17.20
C GLY A 614 2.15 7.00 17.95
N TYR A 615 1.65 5.87 18.46
CA TYR A 615 2.47 4.85 19.11
C TYR A 615 3.28 4.07 18.07
N TYR A 616 4.44 3.56 18.44
CA TYR A 616 5.30 2.73 17.58
C TYR A 616 5.66 1.41 18.24
N VAL A 617 5.97 0.40 17.42
CA VAL A 617 6.30 -0.96 17.86
C VAL A 617 7.82 -1.14 18.04
N PHE A 618 8.25 -1.46 19.26
CA PHE A 618 9.64 -1.67 19.68
C PHE A 618 9.95 -3.17 19.74
N LYS A 619 9.87 -3.85 18.60
CA LYS A 619 10.28 -5.26 18.47
C LYS A 619 11.69 -5.37 17.93
N THR A 620 12.29 -6.55 18.13
CA THR A 620 13.67 -6.84 17.72
C THR A 620 13.95 -6.50 16.25
N ASN A 621 13.02 -6.74 15.33
CA ASN A 621 13.19 -6.42 13.91
C ASN A 621 13.25 -4.91 13.60
N TYR A 622 12.71 -4.06 14.47
CA TYR A 622 12.77 -2.59 14.33
C TYR A 622 13.89 -1.97 15.17
N LEU A 623 14.23 -2.60 16.29
CA LEU A 623 15.30 -2.15 17.19
C LEU A 623 16.69 -2.52 16.65
N LYS A 624 16.91 -3.79 16.28
CA LYS A 624 18.22 -4.30 15.84
C LYS A 624 18.91 -3.47 14.74
N PRO A 625 18.20 -2.96 13.72
CA PRO A 625 18.82 -2.16 12.66
C PRO A 625 19.30 -0.77 13.09
N PHE A 626 18.91 -0.27 14.27
CA PHE A 626 19.28 1.09 14.68
C PHE A 626 20.80 1.24 14.74
N PRO A 627 21.39 2.18 13.97
CA PRO A 627 22.83 2.41 13.96
C PRO A 627 23.30 3.11 15.25
N LEU A 628 24.40 2.62 15.82
CA LEU A 628 25.04 3.15 17.02
C LEU A 628 26.43 3.73 16.69
N PRO A 629 26.75 4.93 17.21
CA PRO A 629 28.05 5.55 16.99
C PRO A 629 29.18 4.79 17.68
N GLU A 630 30.42 5.08 17.29
CA GLU A 630 31.57 4.64 18.08
C GLU A 630 31.51 5.23 19.49
N ILE A 631 32.09 4.51 20.45
CA ILE A 631 32.17 4.98 21.84
C ILE A 631 33.05 6.24 21.85
N SER A 632 32.41 7.39 22.02
CA SER A 632 33.07 8.69 22.01
C SER A 632 33.93 8.93 23.25
N SER A 633 34.88 9.86 23.17
CA SER A 633 35.61 10.36 24.34
C SER A 633 34.70 10.98 25.41
N ASN A 634 33.53 11.49 25.01
CA ASN A 634 32.56 12.13 25.90
C ASN A 634 31.55 11.13 26.49
N ALA A 635 31.78 9.82 26.33
CA ALA A 635 30.88 8.78 26.85
C ALA A 635 30.62 8.95 28.35
N GLN A 636 31.65 9.30 29.12
CA GLN A 636 31.52 9.50 30.57
C GLN A 636 30.59 10.66 30.93
N GLU A 637 30.55 11.72 30.13
CA GLU A 637 29.66 12.86 30.37
C GLU A 637 28.20 12.48 30.14
N ILE A 638 27.90 11.73 29.07
CA ILE A 638 26.55 11.15 28.87
C ILE A 638 26.19 10.23 30.03
N ILE A 639 27.10 9.36 30.48
CA ILE A 639 26.86 8.46 31.63
C ILE A 639 26.55 9.26 32.89
N ASN A 640 27.27 10.36 33.15
CA ASN A 640 27.03 11.21 34.32
C ASN A 640 25.64 11.87 34.26
N LEU A 641 25.24 12.42 33.11
CA LEU A 641 23.91 12.99 32.91
C LEU A 641 22.81 11.94 33.04
N VAL A 642 23.04 10.72 32.53
CA VAL A 642 22.10 9.59 32.67
C VAL A 642 21.97 9.15 34.13
N ASN A 643 23.06 9.12 34.89
CA ASN A 643 22.99 8.86 36.34
C ASN A 643 22.21 9.95 37.08
N GLU A 644 22.41 11.22 36.69
CA GLU A 644 21.72 12.35 37.29
C GLU A 644 20.21 12.29 37.02
N ILE A 645 19.78 12.05 35.78
CA ILE A 645 18.35 11.95 35.44
C ILE A 645 17.68 10.74 36.10
N LEU A 646 18.36 9.59 36.21
CA LEU A 646 17.86 8.42 36.96
C LEU A 646 17.67 8.76 38.45
N ALA A 647 18.62 9.47 39.06
CA ALA A 647 18.55 9.89 40.45
C ALA A 647 17.42 10.93 40.69
N GLN A 648 17.27 11.90 39.77
CA GLN A 648 16.22 12.92 39.85
C GLN A 648 14.83 12.33 39.65
N ASN A 649 14.65 11.40 38.70
CA ASN A 649 13.39 10.69 38.54
C ASN A 649 13.04 9.88 39.79
N LYS A 650 14.01 9.22 40.40
CA LYS A 650 13.78 8.51 41.68
C LYS A 650 13.35 9.46 42.81
N ASP A 651 13.97 10.64 42.93
CA ASP A 651 13.54 11.64 43.92
C ASP A 651 12.15 12.21 43.59
N PHE A 652 11.87 12.47 42.32
CA PHE A 652 10.56 12.94 41.85
C PHE A 652 9.45 11.93 42.18
N SER A 653 9.66 10.65 41.84
CA SER A 653 8.74 9.55 42.16
C SER A 653 8.52 9.45 43.67
N SER A 654 9.60 9.47 44.47
CA SER A 654 9.50 9.42 45.93
C SER A 654 8.73 10.61 46.54
N LYS A 655 8.95 11.85 46.07
CA LYS A 655 8.20 13.02 46.57
C LYS A 655 6.73 12.96 46.15
N THR A 656 6.47 12.53 44.93
CA THR A 656 5.11 12.37 44.39
C THR A 656 4.33 11.34 45.18
N GLU A 657 4.93 10.18 45.44
CA GLU A 657 4.34 9.08 46.21
C GLU A 657 4.13 9.49 47.69
N LYS A 658 5.09 10.16 48.33
CA LYS A 658 4.94 10.70 49.69
C LYS A 658 3.73 11.63 49.81
N PHE A 659 3.53 12.53 48.85
CA PHE A 659 2.38 13.41 48.85
C PHE A 659 1.07 12.64 48.63
N GLN A 660 1.05 11.66 47.71
CA GLN A 660 -0.11 10.81 47.49
C GLN A 660 -0.48 9.97 48.73
N ASN A 661 0.52 9.38 49.41
CA ASN A 661 0.34 8.61 50.63
C ASN A 661 -0.15 9.51 51.77
N TYR A 662 0.40 10.72 51.90
CA TYR A 662 -0.12 11.70 52.84
C TYR A 662 -1.58 12.06 52.52
N LEU A 663 -1.90 12.31 51.25
CA LEU A 663 -3.25 12.61 50.79
C LEU A 663 -4.24 11.48 51.14
N LEU A 664 -3.87 10.23 50.88
CA LEU A 664 -4.66 9.04 51.21
C LEU A 664 -4.82 8.84 52.72
N SER A 665 -3.80 9.19 53.52
CA SER A 665 -3.90 9.13 54.99
C SER A 665 -4.94 10.11 55.55
N GLN A 666 -5.05 11.29 54.94
CA GLN A 666 -6.01 12.31 55.35
C GLN A 666 -7.41 12.06 54.76
N TYR A 667 -7.47 11.55 53.52
CA TYR A 667 -8.69 11.25 52.79
C TYR A 667 -8.63 9.82 52.25
N PRO A 668 -9.06 8.82 53.03
CA PRO A 668 -8.90 7.40 52.71
C PRO A 668 -9.90 6.95 51.63
N VAL A 669 -9.66 7.39 50.40
CA VAL A 669 -10.34 6.92 49.18
C VAL A 669 -9.68 5.64 48.69
N GLU A 670 -10.46 4.72 48.12
CA GLU A 670 -9.94 3.43 47.67
C GLU A 670 -8.85 3.55 46.60
N LYS A 671 -8.97 4.53 45.68
CA LYS A 671 -8.00 4.76 44.61
C LYS A 671 -7.98 6.22 44.13
N LEU A 672 -6.79 6.78 43.99
CA LEU A 672 -6.60 8.10 43.38
C LEU A 672 -6.93 8.07 41.87
N SER A 673 -7.52 9.14 41.38
CA SER A 673 -7.71 9.32 39.92
C SER A 673 -6.37 9.63 39.26
N LYS A 674 -6.24 9.39 37.94
CA LYS A 674 -5.02 9.73 37.19
C LYS A 674 -4.59 11.20 37.37
N LYS A 675 -5.55 12.14 37.42
CA LYS A 675 -5.28 13.55 37.67
C LYS A 675 -4.71 13.80 39.08
N LEU A 676 -5.21 13.09 40.09
CA LEU A 676 -4.71 13.20 41.46
C LEU A 676 -3.38 12.47 41.65
N GLN A 677 -3.08 11.45 40.83
CA GLN A 677 -1.74 10.85 40.78
C GLN A 677 -0.73 11.87 40.21
N ASN A 678 -1.11 12.60 39.17
CA ASN A 678 -0.32 13.70 38.59
C ASN A 678 -0.69 15.07 39.18
N TRP A 679 -0.85 15.13 40.50
CA TRP A 679 -1.34 16.32 41.21
C TRP A 679 -0.48 17.57 40.97
N HIS A 680 0.81 17.41 40.67
CA HIS A 680 1.75 18.49 40.38
C HIS A 680 1.44 19.21 39.05
N GLU A 681 0.67 18.60 38.16
CA GLU A 681 0.19 19.23 36.91
C GLU A 681 -1.06 20.10 37.11
N LEU A 682 -1.74 19.96 38.25
CA LEU A 682 -3.00 20.67 38.52
C LEU A 682 -2.75 22.04 39.13
N ASP A 683 -3.63 23.00 38.85
CA ASP A 683 -3.78 24.15 39.73
C ASP A 683 -4.49 23.73 41.02
N PHE A 684 -4.34 24.54 42.08
CA PHE A 684 -4.92 24.21 43.38
C PHE A 684 -6.45 24.06 43.32
N GLY A 685 -7.14 24.88 42.52
CA GLY A 685 -8.60 24.82 42.38
C GLY A 685 -9.07 23.50 41.78
N ASP A 686 -8.38 23.01 40.76
CA ASP A 686 -8.67 21.74 40.09
C ASP A 686 -8.25 20.54 40.93
N PHE A 687 -7.16 20.63 41.69
CA PHE A 687 -6.81 19.64 42.71
C PHE A 687 -7.95 19.44 43.72
N ILE A 688 -8.49 20.52 44.30
CA ILE A 688 -9.61 20.46 45.24
C ILE A 688 -10.87 19.88 44.60
N LYS A 689 -11.18 20.27 43.36
CA LYS A 689 -12.34 19.73 42.63
C LYS A 689 -12.22 18.21 42.40
N GLU A 690 -11.07 17.75 41.92
CA GLU A 690 -10.85 16.32 41.65
C GLU A 690 -10.80 15.50 42.95
N LEU A 691 -10.22 16.04 44.02
CA LEU A 691 -10.20 15.40 45.34
C LEU A 691 -11.62 15.27 45.92
N ASN A 692 -12.40 16.36 45.92
CA ASN A 692 -13.79 16.31 46.37
C ASN A 692 -14.63 15.36 45.53
N LYS A 693 -14.36 15.23 44.23
CA LYS A 693 -15.01 14.25 43.35
C LYS A 693 -14.66 12.82 43.75
N ALA A 694 -13.40 12.53 44.07
CA ALA A 694 -12.97 11.23 44.58
C ALA A 694 -13.66 10.89 45.92
N ILE A 695 -13.66 11.83 46.88
CA ILE A 695 -14.34 11.70 48.19
C ILE A 695 -15.84 11.42 48.00
N ASN A 696 -16.52 12.17 47.12
CA ASN A 696 -17.94 11.96 46.84
C ASN A 696 -18.23 10.55 46.28
N LYS A 697 -17.34 10.04 45.41
CA LYS A 697 -17.48 8.70 44.86
C LYS A 697 -17.33 7.65 45.95
N GLU A 698 -16.33 7.80 46.81
CA GLU A 698 -16.08 6.92 47.96
C GLU A 698 -17.25 6.95 48.95
N ASN A 699 -17.75 8.13 49.33
CA ASN A 699 -18.89 8.24 50.23
C ASN A 699 -20.17 7.61 49.67
N ARG A 700 -20.34 7.52 48.34
CA ARG A 700 -21.45 6.76 47.75
C ARG A 700 -21.32 5.26 48.02
N ALA A 701 -20.10 4.71 48.02
CA ALA A 701 -19.87 3.31 48.37
C ALA A 701 -20.04 3.11 49.89
N ARG A 702 -19.43 3.97 50.71
CA ARG A 702 -19.53 3.92 52.18
C ARG A 702 -20.97 4.00 52.69
N ARG A 703 -21.81 4.88 52.12
CA ARG A 703 -23.25 4.95 52.45
C ARG A 703 -24.00 3.65 52.17
N LYS A 704 -23.65 2.92 51.11
CA LYS A 704 -24.27 1.62 50.80
C LYS A 704 -23.85 0.53 51.79
N ASN A 705 -22.67 0.68 52.39
CA ASN A 705 -22.07 -0.27 53.32
C ASN A 705 -22.20 0.19 54.80
N GLU A 706 -23.06 1.17 55.09
CA GLU A 706 -23.28 1.72 56.44
C GLU A 706 -22.00 2.23 57.17
N GLN A 707 -21.02 2.70 56.40
CA GLN A 707 -19.76 3.25 56.92
C GLN A 707 -19.79 4.78 57.02
N SER A 708 -19.01 5.32 57.97
CA SER A 708 -18.84 6.76 58.16
C SER A 708 -18.30 7.48 56.91
N GLU A 709 -18.92 8.60 56.56
CA GLU A 709 -18.51 9.43 55.42
C GLU A 709 -17.17 10.13 55.66
N ILE A 710 -16.37 10.24 54.60
CA ILE A 710 -15.15 11.05 54.57
C ILE A 710 -15.58 12.53 54.45
N PRO A 711 -15.11 13.43 55.33
CA PRO A 711 -15.45 14.84 55.25
C PRO A 711 -14.86 15.47 53.98
N LYS A 712 -15.65 16.35 53.34
CA LYS A 712 -15.19 17.15 52.20
C LYS A 712 -14.22 18.23 52.67
N LEU A 713 -13.35 18.68 51.77
CA LEU A 713 -12.62 19.92 52.03
C LEU A 713 -13.61 21.08 52.08
N THR A 714 -13.60 21.79 53.21
CA THR A 714 -14.32 23.05 53.38
C THR A 714 -13.39 24.21 52.98
N LYS A 715 -13.95 25.39 52.71
CA LYS A 715 -13.17 26.62 52.43
C LYS A 715 -12.13 26.96 53.51
N LYS A 716 -12.35 26.54 54.76
CA LYS A 716 -11.38 26.72 55.85
C LYS A 716 -10.19 25.77 55.71
N ASN A 717 -10.44 24.51 55.36
CA ASN A 717 -9.40 23.50 55.12
C ASN A 717 -8.65 23.78 53.81
N GLU A 718 -9.28 24.42 52.82
CA GLU A 718 -8.63 24.83 51.58
C GLU A 718 -7.43 25.77 51.83
N PHE A 719 -7.49 26.65 52.82
CA PHE A 719 -6.37 27.56 53.12
C PHE A 719 -5.14 26.81 53.67
N GLU A 720 -5.36 25.82 54.55
CA GLU A 720 -4.29 24.98 55.11
C GLU A 720 -3.66 24.05 54.05
N TRP A 721 -4.47 23.56 53.11
CA TRP A 721 -3.99 22.71 52.00
C TRP A 721 -3.27 23.50 50.91
N MET A 722 -3.59 24.79 50.72
CA MET A 722 -3.02 25.61 49.66
C MET A 722 -1.50 25.70 49.78
N GLU A 723 -1.00 26.09 50.96
CA GLU A 723 0.44 26.22 51.19
C GLU A 723 1.16 24.89 51.01
N LEU A 724 0.65 23.82 51.63
CA LEU A 724 1.22 22.48 51.50
C LEU A 724 1.24 21.98 50.05
N PHE A 725 0.15 22.17 49.31
CA PHE A 725 0.06 21.76 47.91
C PHE A 725 1.04 22.55 47.03
N GLU A 726 1.05 23.88 47.14
CA GLU A 726 1.91 24.72 46.31
C GLU A 726 3.40 24.47 46.59
N ASP A 727 3.78 24.26 47.86
CA ASP A 727 5.16 23.93 48.22
C ASP A 727 5.62 22.59 47.65
N ASN A 728 4.78 21.56 47.72
CA ASN A 728 5.12 20.25 47.15
C ASN A 728 5.11 20.31 45.62
N LYS A 729 4.15 21.05 45.03
CA LYS A 729 4.03 21.22 43.59
C LYS A 729 5.26 21.91 43.04
N LYS A 730 5.71 22.98 43.69
CA LYS A 730 6.94 23.69 43.33
C LYS A 730 8.13 22.75 43.29
N LYS A 731 8.34 21.94 44.32
CA LYS A 731 9.45 20.95 44.37
C LYS A 731 9.37 19.91 43.25
N ALA A 732 8.16 19.40 42.96
CA ALA A 732 7.95 18.43 41.89
C ALA A 732 8.20 19.05 40.51
N VAL A 733 7.71 20.27 40.27
CA VAL A 733 7.90 21.00 39.01
C VAL A 733 9.37 21.41 38.81
N GLU A 734 10.08 21.80 39.87
CA GLU A 734 11.53 22.09 39.82
C GLU A 734 12.31 20.85 39.37
N LEU A 735 12.04 19.68 39.96
CA LEU A 735 12.66 18.42 39.53
C LEU A 735 12.32 18.08 38.08
N GLN A 736 11.05 18.18 37.67
CA GLN A 736 10.64 17.88 36.30
C GLN A 736 11.32 18.81 35.28
N THR A 737 11.49 20.09 35.64
CA THR A 737 12.19 21.07 34.81
C THR A 737 13.66 20.69 34.64
N GLU A 738 14.31 20.24 35.72
CA GLU A 738 15.71 19.83 35.69
C GLU A 738 15.92 18.52 34.91
N ILE A 739 15.03 17.54 35.10
CA ILE A 739 14.98 16.29 34.32
C ILE A 739 14.91 16.62 32.82
N ASN A 740 13.99 17.51 32.43
CA ASN A 740 13.83 17.92 31.03
C ASN A 740 15.06 18.68 30.52
N ARG A 741 15.73 19.48 31.36
CA ARG A 741 16.97 20.20 31.00
C ARG A 741 18.08 19.20 30.67
N ILE A 742 18.27 18.19 31.53
CA ILE A 742 19.29 17.16 31.36
C ILE A 742 19.00 16.28 30.13
N ASP A 743 17.74 15.88 29.94
CA ASP A 743 17.32 15.09 28.77
C ASP A 743 17.63 15.83 27.46
N ASN A 744 17.34 17.13 27.40
CA ASN A 744 17.70 17.97 26.25
C ASN A 744 19.22 18.10 26.07
N GLN A 745 20.02 18.14 27.15
CA GLN A 745 21.48 18.14 27.05
C GLN A 745 22.01 16.83 26.47
N ILE A 746 21.46 15.69 26.89
CA ILE A 746 21.78 14.39 26.32
C ILE A 746 21.45 14.39 24.82
N ASP A 747 20.29 14.90 24.41
CA ASP A 747 19.92 15.01 22.99
C ASP A 747 20.94 15.84 22.19
N GLN A 748 21.40 16.99 22.71
CA GLN A 748 22.43 17.80 22.03
C GLN A 748 23.73 17.01 21.83
N MET A 749 24.20 16.32 22.86
CA MET A 749 25.39 15.49 22.76
C MET A 749 25.18 14.34 21.75
N VAL A 750 24.00 13.73 21.72
CA VAL A 750 23.68 12.69 20.75
C VAL A 750 23.68 13.26 19.32
N TYR A 751 23.15 14.46 19.08
CA TYR A 751 23.24 15.10 17.77
C TYR A 751 24.69 15.28 17.30
N GLU A 752 25.59 15.67 18.20
CA GLU A 752 27.02 15.77 17.92
C GLU A 752 27.64 14.40 17.58
N LEU A 753 27.26 13.33 18.29
CA LEU A 753 27.72 11.97 17.99
C LEU A 753 27.37 11.52 16.56
N TYR A 754 26.20 11.91 16.06
CA TYR A 754 25.77 11.63 14.69
C TYR A 754 26.20 12.72 13.69
N GLY A 755 26.89 13.76 14.15
CA GLY A 755 27.37 14.88 13.34
C GLY A 755 26.26 15.66 12.64
N LEU A 756 25.09 15.80 13.28
CA LEU A 756 23.92 16.45 12.68
C LEU A 756 24.09 17.97 12.61
N THR A 757 23.64 18.60 11.51
CA THR A 757 23.61 20.07 11.37
C THR A 757 22.35 20.66 12.01
N GLU A 758 22.30 21.98 12.21
CA GLU A 758 21.11 22.65 12.77
C GLU A 758 19.84 22.41 11.94
N GLU A 759 19.95 22.34 10.62
CA GLU A 759 18.84 22.02 9.72
C GLU A 759 18.37 20.58 9.87
N GLU A 760 19.30 19.63 9.96
CA GLU A 760 18.99 18.21 10.19
C GLU A 760 18.36 18.00 11.57
N ILE A 761 18.87 18.69 12.60
CA ILE A 761 18.30 18.66 13.95
C ILE A 761 16.85 19.14 13.92
N LYS A 762 16.55 20.25 13.23
CA LYS A 762 15.16 20.71 13.07
C LYS A 762 14.28 19.66 12.41
N ILE A 763 14.78 18.88 11.45
CA ILE A 763 14.00 17.79 10.82
C ILE A 763 13.78 16.64 11.80
N VAL A 764 14.82 16.27 12.56
CA VAL A 764 14.73 15.25 13.62
C VAL A 764 13.70 15.64 14.68
N GLU A 765 13.70 16.90 15.11
CA GLU A 765 12.78 17.40 16.14
C GLU A 765 11.36 17.67 15.63
N ASN A 766 11.18 18.06 14.36
CA ASN A 766 9.86 18.37 13.79
C ASN A 766 9.06 17.14 13.32
N THR A 767 9.47 15.91 13.68
CA THR A 767 8.70 14.70 13.33
C THR A 767 7.52 14.42 14.28
N ASP A 768 7.13 15.35 15.14
CA ASP A 768 6.06 15.18 16.14
C ASP A 768 4.66 15.58 15.65
#